data_AF-A0A1Y4RWN7-F1
#
_entry.id   AF-A0A1Y4RWN7-F1
#
_cell.length_a   1.000
_cell.length_b   1.000
_cell.length_c   1.000
_cell.angle_alpha   90.00
_cell.angle_beta   90.00
_cell.angle_gamma   90.00
#
_symmetry.space_group_name_H-M   'P 1'
#
loop_
_entity.id
_entity.type
_entity.pdbx_description
1 polymer ?
#
loop_
_entity_poly.entity_id
_entity_poly.type
_entity_poly.pdbx_seq_one_letter_code
_entity_poly.pdbx_strand_id
1 'polypeptide(L)'
;MKVWKKGIFLVLTLGMTGGMFLTGTAQALDVPVDSSTFPDPAFLSYVQKRDTDGDGLLSQSERDAVTQMDLRKLGIRDLSGLEWFSALESLNCSENDLVSLELADFPALTSLTCNENSRLTELTLSGVPALEQLYCFDSGLSQLDLHGVPNLTYFVWGGSPLEELDLSGNPNLHTLHVLGGNLTHADLSHNEKLDTLLWNHTWIETLDLSHQTELTYLNCTDNHLTALDLSGNEKLETVYAGNNRLLAIRLPQDSVSFCDLSGQRPVPVSLAQGENTVSFPDLVPWMDPGQVSAVSGGTLEGDRIRLDAPNQTVTYRYTDGAAILDAALEVTGENGWQSPLCLESWTYGEDPATPQAQPAFGTVLFSYGASPQGPFQPEPPTTAGTWYVRATVEGTDQYEGLEAVAPFRIDPAVPEYPAPEVKSATYGDFLAEIALEPQFSWEDGELRVGNVGTQTHLARYTPLDLIDYQVVEHIPVQIEVAPYDGTLLPIPPIGSREEAENLVIRHGDWVLQKGVDYETTLEDQGENVQVTIRFQGNYTGTVLRTFDRETGTGGGSTANTFWISAQATAGGSMTPSGKLRVMEGDTPSFTITPREGYRLQDVLVDGRSVGAVTTYRFAPVTASHTISARFVPLDSGLSPEETGVADLLDTQSHHAYVFGYPDGRFGPDDPMTRAQAAQIFYSLLKDKDVPIAAGFSDVTDDTWYARAVNTLASLGKVAGVGEGKFLPDRPITRAEFVTMAMGFTRPASGAACAFPDVGPEDWFYDAVMGAAEYGWISGCPDGSFDPQRLVTRGEAVSILNRMLDRRADRAFLDEHADVRTFPDVPVSYWAFDAICEGANSHDYQRTDGWEVWEGLL
;
A
#
# COMPACT_ATOMS: atom_id res chain seq x y z
N MET A 1 -41.96 12.61 6.86
CA MET A 1 -42.53 12.57 8.23
C MET A 1 -43.12 13.95 8.58
N LYS A 2 -44.44 14.17 8.35
CA LYS A 2 -45.37 15.08 9.06
C LYS A 2 -46.61 15.40 8.20
N VAL A 3 -47.72 14.76 8.61
CA VAL A 3 -49.12 15.24 8.65
C VAL A 3 -49.83 15.63 7.34
N TRP A 4 -50.55 14.66 6.76
CA TRP A 4 -51.72 14.91 5.90
C TRP A 4 -53.00 14.99 6.77
N LYS A 5 -53.73 16.10 6.70
CA LYS A 5 -55.13 16.18 7.16
C LYS A 5 -56.04 15.94 5.95
N LYS A 6 -56.59 14.74 5.85
CA LYS A 6 -57.73 14.44 4.97
C LYS A 6 -59.02 14.88 5.65
N GLY A 7 -59.77 15.78 5.01
CA GLY A 7 -61.20 15.98 5.23
C GLY A 7 -61.96 15.28 4.11
N ILE A 8 -62.37 14.04 4.32
CA ILE A 8 -63.26 13.29 3.42
C ILE A 8 -64.69 13.56 3.86
N PHE A 9 -65.50 14.12 2.96
CA PHE A 9 -66.95 14.22 3.11
C PHE A 9 -67.55 12.83 2.84
N LEU A 10 -68.28 12.32 3.84
CA LEU A 10 -68.97 11.05 3.83
C LEU A 10 -70.29 11.18 3.04
N VAL A 11 -70.40 10.54 1.89
CA VAL A 11 -71.70 10.22 1.27
C VAL A 11 -71.87 8.70 1.28
N LEU A 12 -72.84 8.25 2.08
CA LEU A 12 -73.27 6.87 2.18
C LEU A 12 -73.72 6.34 0.80
N THR A 13 -73.11 5.24 0.35
CA THR A 13 -73.68 4.39 -0.69
C THR A 13 -74.07 3.04 -0.09
N LEU A 14 -75.33 2.68 -0.24
CA LEU A 14 -75.90 1.41 0.14
C LEU A 14 -76.62 0.87 -1.10
N GLY A 15 -76.27 -0.33 -1.53
CA GLY A 15 -77.12 -1.16 -2.40
C GLY A 15 -76.56 -1.45 -3.79
N MET A 16 -76.09 -2.69 -3.98
CA MET A 16 -76.02 -3.36 -5.28
C MET A 16 -77.42 -3.43 -5.93
N THR A 17 -77.49 -3.28 -7.26
CA THR A 17 -77.97 -4.28 -8.24
C THR A 17 -78.61 -3.59 -9.47
N GLY A 18 -78.24 -4.09 -10.66
CA GLY A 18 -79.15 -4.37 -11.78
C GLY A 18 -79.82 -3.19 -12.48
N GLY A 19 -79.44 -2.99 -13.75
CA GLY A 19 -79.88 -1.87 -14.56
C GLY A 19 -81.37 -1.82 -14.92
N MET A 20 -81.81 -0.62 -15.29
CA MET A 20 -82.94 -0.40 -16.19
C MET A 20 -82.83 1.02 -16.77
N PHE A 21 -82.80 1.11 -18.10
CA PHE A 21 -82.89 2.37 -18.84
C PHE A 21 -84.17 3.13 -18.47
N LEU A 22 -84.03 4.40 -18.06
CA LEU A 22 -85.08 5.40 -18.09
C LEU A 22 -84.51 6.67 -18.73
N THR A 23 -84.92 6.90 -19.96
CA THR A 23 -84.77 8.16 -20.70
C THR A 23 -85.52 9.26 -19.95
N GLY A 24 -84.80 10.11 -19.21
CA GLY A 24 -85.29 11.37 -18.69
C GLY A 24 -84.46 12.49 -19.29
N THR A 25 -85.07 13.35 -20.09
CA THR A 25 -84.47 14.61 -20.56
C THR A 25 -84.16 15.46 -19.34
N ALA A 26 -82.87 15.59 -18.99
CA ALA A 26 -82.43 16.56 -17.99
C ALA A 26 -82.81 17.96 -18.50
N GLN A 27 -83.69 18.65 -17.78
CA GLN A 27 -83.87 20.08 -17.96
C GLN A 27 -82.51 20.73 -17.67
N ALA A 28 -81.96 21.43 -18.65
CA ALA A 28 -80.72 22.17 -18.46
C ALA A 28 -80.95 23.24 -17.38
N LEU A 29 -80.10 23.26 -16.35
CA LEU A 29 -80.18 24.27 -15.30
C LEU A 29 -79.74 25.62 -15.87
N ASP A 30 -80.57 26.64 -15.64
CA ASP A 30 -80.19 28.04 -15.79
C ASP A 30 -79.29 28.44 -14.61
N VAL A 31 -78.18 29.12 -14.91
CA VAL A 31 -77.09 29.38 -13.95
C VAL A 31 -77.09 30.85 -13.53
N PRO A 32 -77.23 31.21 -12.24
CA PRO A 32 -77.24 32.61 -11.82
C PRO A 32 -75.92 33.34 -12.09
N VAL A 33 -76.01 34.55 -12.66
CA VAL A 33 -74.86 35.43 -12.95
C VAL A 33 -74.62 36.37 -11.77
N ASP A 34 -74.13 35.82 -10.67
CA ASP A 34 -73.84 36.57 -9.46
C ASP A 34 -72.55 36.12 -8.78
N SER A 35 -72.16 36.81 -7.70
CA SER A 35 -70.93 36.55 -6.96
C SER A 35 -70.95 35.25 -6.15
N SER A 36 -72.09 34.55 -6.07
CA SER A 36 -72.17 33.23 -5.44
C SER A 36 -71.74 32.12 -6.41
N THR A 37 -72.06 32.28 -7.71
CA THR A 37 -71.62 31.38 -8.76
C THR A 37 -70.24 31.74 -9.31
N PHE A 38 -69.94 33.04 -9.46
CA PHE A 38 -68.68 33.55 -10.00
C PHE A 38 -68.03 34.51 -8.97
N PRO A 39 -67.25 33.99 -8.00
CA PRO A 39 -66.77 34.78 -6.87
C PRO A 39 -65.76 35.88 -7.23
N ASP A 40 -64.99 35.69 -8.30
CA ASP A 40 -64.02 36.68 -8.76
C ASP A 40 -64.73 37.82 -9.52
N PRO A 41 -64.56 39.10 -9.09
CA PRO A 41 -65.25 40.22 -9.72
C PRO A 41 -64.91 40.44 -11.18
N ALA A 42 -63.67 40.14 -11.60
CA ALA A 42 -63.25 40.30 -12.98
C ALA A 42 -63.83 39.18 -13.85
N PHE A 43 -63.85 37.94 -13.33
CA PHE A 43 -64.50 36.83 -14.02
C PHE A 43 -66.03 37.02 -14.12
N LEU A 44 -66.70 37.45 -13.04
CA LEU A 44 -68.12 37.78 -13.07
C LEU A 44 -68.43 38.88 -14.10
N SER A 45 -67.59 39.93 -14.18
CA SER A 45 -67.77 41.00 -15.17
C SER A 45 -67.61 40.51 -16.61
N TYR A 46 -66.79 39.49 -16.84
CA TYR A 46 -66.71 38.80 -18.12
C TYR A 46 -68.00 38.04 -18.41
N VAL A 47 -68.45 37.23 -17.45
CA VAL A 47 -69.63 36.35 -17.60
C VAL A 47 -70.93 37.15 -17.78
N GLN A 48 -71.08 38.30 -17.13
CA GLN A 48 -72.21 39.21 -17.33
C GLN A 48 -72.43 39.66 -18.78
N LYS A 49 -71.39 39.61 -19.62
CA LYS A 49 -71.51 39.94 -21.05
C LYS A 49 -72.01 38.76 -21.89
N ARG A 50 -72.19 37.59 -21.28
CA ARG A 50 -72.64 36.33 -21.90
C ARG A 50 -74.09 36.00 -21.59
N ASP A 51 -74.68 36.67 -20.60
CA ASP A 51 -76.13 36.82 -20.43
C ASP A 51 -76.63 37.79 -21.51
N THR A 52 -77.07 37.22 -22.64
CA THR A 52 -77.43 37.95 -23.86
C THR A 52 -78.86 38.46 -23.85
N ASP A 53 -79.76 37.81 -23.12
CA ASP A 53 -81.14 38.26 -22.95
C ASP A 53 -81.35 39.14 -21.69
N GLY A 54 -80.35 39.20 -20.82
CA GLY A 54 -80.26 40.11 -19.68
C GLY A 54 -81.17 39.71 -18.52
N ASP A 55 -81.54 38.43 -18.42
CA ASP A 55 -82.46 37.92 -17.40
C ASP A 55 -81.75 37.59 -16.06
N GLY A 56 -80.42 37.72 -16.03
CA GLY A 56 -79.58 37.46 -14.86
C GLY A 56 -79.20 35.98 -14.69
N LEU A 57 -79.54 35.14 -15.66
CA LEU A 57 -79.24 33.72 -15.71
C LEU A 57 -78.44 33.40 -16.99
N LEU A 58 -77.69 32.30 -16.99
CA LEU A 58 -77.11 31.72 -18.22
C LEU A 58 -77.89 30.49 -18.61
N SER A 59 -78.58 30.58 -19.74
CA SER A 59 -79.19 29.45 -20.41
C SER A 59 -78.11 28.48 -20.93
N GLN A 60 -78.50 27.23 -21.20
CA GLN A 60 -77.60 26.27 -21.86
C GLN A 60 -77.10 26.79 -23.21
N SER A 61 -77.96 27.45 -24.00
CA SER A 61 -77.57 28.01 -25.30
C SER A 61 -76.51 29.10 -25.18
N GLU A 62 -76.56 29.93 -24.13
CA GLU A 62 -75.56 30.98 -23.91
C GLU A 62 -74.23 30.39 -23.47
N ARG A 63 -74.26 29.35 -22.62
CA ARG A 63 -73.06 28.63 -22.19
C ARG A 63 -72.41 27.87 -23.35
N ASP A 64 -73.21 27.17 -24.16
CA ASP A 64 -72.74 26.41 -25.33
C ASP A 64 -72.22 27.33 -26.46
N ALA A 65 -72.68 28.58 -26.51
CA ALA A 65 -72.17 29.57 -27.46
C ALA A 65 -70.77 30.11 -27.09
N VAL A 66 -70.30 29.90 -25.86
CA VAL A 66 -68.96 30.30 -25.43
C VAL A 66 -67.97 29.17 -25.73
N THR A 67 -67.44 29.17 -26.96
CA THR A 67 -66.39 28.24 -27.37
C THR A 67 -64.98 28.81 -27.19
N GLN A 68 -64.84 30.12 -26.98
CA GLN A 68 -63.55 30.78 -26.75
C GLN A 68 -63.64 31.81 -25.63
N MET A 69 -62.64 31.79 -24.74
CA MET A 69 -62.60 32.64 -23.55
C MET A 69 -61.23 33.26 -23.37
N ASP A 70 -61.13 34.57 -23.60
CA ASP A 70 -59.93 35.38 -23.33
C ASP A 70 -60.11 36.21 -22.06
N LEU A 71 -59.37 35.82 -21.03
CA LEU A 71 -59.32 36.36 -19.68
C LEU A 71 -57.95 36.94 -19.33
N ARG A 72 -57.10 37.19 -20.34
CA ARG A 72 -55.73 37.64 -20.13
C ARG A 72 -55.68 38.98 -19.37
N LYS A 73 -54.79 39.07 -18.38
CA LYS A 73 -54.46 40.34 -17.70
C LYS A 73 -55.65 41.05 -17.06
N LEU A 74 -56.57 40.27 -16.49
CA LEU A 74 -57.77 40.79 -15.82
C LEU A 74 -57.61 40.85 -14.29
N GLY A 75 -56.52 40.32 -13.75
CA GLY A 75 -56.28 40.24 -12.30
C GLY A 75 -57.12 39.17 -11.60
N ILE A 76 -57.54 38.14 -12.34
CA ILE A 76 -58.37 37.05 -11.84
C ILE A 76 -57.55 36.16 -10.90
N ARG A 77 -58.16 35.75 -9.79
CA ARG A 77 -57.55 34.86 -8.78
C ARG A 77 -58.25 33.52 -8.68
N ASP A 78 -59.51 33.47 -9.08
CA ASP A 78 -60.40 32.33 -8.90
C ASP A 78 -61.31 32.22 -10.13
N LEU A 79 -61.31 31.04 -10.76
CA LEU A 79 -62.13 30.71 -11.92
C LEU A 79 -63.31 29.81 -11.55
N SER A 80 -63.69 29.73 -10.28
CA SER A 80 -64.92 29.06 -9.86
C SER A 80 -66.12 29.56 -10.68
N GLY A 81 -66.87 28.62 -11.24
CA GLY A 81 -67.93 28.87 -12.23
C GLY A 81 -67.51 28.59 -13.67
N LEU A 82 -66.23 28.35 -13.97
CA LEU A 82 -65.76 27.98 -15.30
C LEU A 82 -66.36 26.64 -15.77
N GLU A 83 -66.66 25.73 -14.86
CA GLU A 83 -67.27 24.41 -15.10
C GLU A 83 -68.61 24.48 -15.85
N TRP A 84 -69.27 25.64 -15.86
CA TRP A 84 -70.52 25.84 -16.60
C TRP A 84 -70.33 25.95 -18.12
N PHE A 85 -69.10 26.15 -18.60
CA PHE A 85 -68.76 26.38 -20.01
C PHE A 85 -68.11 25.15 -20.67
N SER A 86 -68.74 23.98 -20.58
CA SER A 86 -68.20 22.69 -21.10
C SER A 86 -67.92 22.64 -22.61
N ALA A 87 -68.51 23.55 -23.40
CA ALA A 87 -68.30 23.66 -24.86
C ALA A 87 -67.04 24.45 -25.23
N LEU A 88 -66.22 24.85 -24.26
CA LEU A 88 -65.03 25.66 -24.48
C LEU A 88 -63.96 24.89 -25.28
N GLU A 89 -63.52 25.48 -26.40
CA GLU A 89 -62.47 24.98 -27.28
C GLU A 89 -61.12 25.66 -27.00
N SER A 90 -61.14 26.93 -26.57
CA SER A 90 -59.94 27.71 -26.26
C SER A 90 -60.10 28.56 -25.00
N LEU A 91 -59.14 28.43 -24.07
CA LEU A 91 -59.05 29.24 -22.86
C LEU A 91 -57.71 29.97 -22.79
N ASN A 92 -57.74 31.30 -22.71
CA ASN A 92 -56.58 32.12 -22.37
C ASN A 92 -56.83 32.80 -21.02
N CYS A 93 -56.15 32.35 -19.98
CA CYS A 93 -56.17 32.93 -18.64
C CYS A 93 -54.79 33.40 -18.18
N SER A 94 -53.90 33.74 -19.12
CA SER A 94 -52.54 34.22 -18.84
C SER A 94 -52.47 35.59 -18.15
N GLU A 95 -51.32 35.91 -17.56
CA GLU A 95 -51.06 37.19 -16.88
C GLU A 95 -52.08 37.52 -15.77
N ASN A 96 -52.44 36.53 -14.96
CA ASN A 96 -53.38 36.68 -13.84
C ASN A 96 -52.71 36.31 -12.50
N ASP A 97 -53.51 36.28 -11.43
CA ASP A 97 -53.08 35.95 -10.07
C ASP A 97 -53.62 34.56 -9.65
N LEU A 98 -53.84 33.63 -10.59
CA LEU A 98 -54.43 32.32 -10.30
C LEU A 98 -53.56 31.53 -9.32
N VAL A 99 -54.21 30.81 -8.39
CA VAL A 99 -53.53 29.90 -7.44
C VAL A 99 -53.69 28.44 -7.84
N SER A 100 -54.86 28.09 -8.37
CA SER A 100 -55.18 26.76 -8.88
C SER A 100 -56.01 26.90 -10.15
N LEU A 101 -55.92 25.91 -11.04
CA LEU A 101 -56.76 25.78 -12.22
C LEU A 101 -57.18 24.31 -12.37
N GLU A 102 -58.47 24.04 -12.15
CA GLU A 102 -59.05 22.70 -12.27
C GLU A 102 -59.91 22.62 -13.54
N LEU A 103 -59.54 21.75 -14.48
CA LEU A 103 -60.28 21.50 -15.72
C LEU A 103 -60.80 20.06 -15.74
N ALA A 104 -62.00 19.84 -15.17
CA ALA A 104 -62.56 18.52 -14.93
C ALA A 104 -63.49 17.98 -16.04
N ASP A 105 -64.19 18.84 -16.79
CA ASP A 105 -65.14 18.42 -17.84
C ASP A 105 -65.17 19.41 -19.01
N PHE A 106 -64.08 19.42 -19.79
CA PHE A 106 -63.90 20.29 -20.96
C PHE A 106 -63.46 19.44 -22.17
N PRO A 107 -64.32 18.51 -22.64
CA PRO A 107 -63.95 17.53 -23.66
C PRO A 107 -63.64 18.14 -25.04
N ALA A 108 -64.02 19.39 -25.28
CA ALA A 108 -63.78 20.12 -26.53
C ALA A 108 -62.53 21.01 -26.48
N LEU A 109 -61.88 21.18 -25.32
CA LEU A 109 -60.78 22.14 -25.18
C LEU A 109 -59.53 21.64 -25.89
N THR A 110 -59.09 22.37 -26.92
CA THR A 110 -57.90 22.07 -27.73
C THR A 110 -56.74 23.00 -27.41
N SER A 111 -56.99 24.19 -26.86
CA SER A 111 -55.95 25.17 -26.52
C SER A 111 -56.11 25.75 -25.12
N LEU A 112 -55.05 25.67 -24.32
CA LEU A 112 -54.95 26.26 -22.99
C LEU A 112 -53.71 27.16 -22.87
N THR A 113 -53.95 28.43 -22.55
CA THR A 113 -52.91 29.42 -22.26
C THR A 113 -53.08 29.92 -20.83
N CYS A 114 -52.27 29.42 -19.90
CA CYS A 114 -52.31 29.78 -18.48
C CYS A 114 -50.95 30.29 -17.94
N ASN A 115 -50.03 30.66 -18.83
CA ASN A 115 -48.72 31.21 -18.49
C ASN A 115 -48.78 32.54 -17.73
N GLU A 116 -47.65 32.95 -17.13
CA GLU A 116 -47.52 34.19 -16.34
C GLU A 116 -48.54 34.27 -15.19
N ASN A 117 -48.85 33.13 -14.58
CA ASN A 117 -49.58 33.02 -13.32
C ASN A 117 -48.61 32.55 -12.24
N SER A 118 -47.73 33.44 -11.77
CA SER A 118 -46.65 33.11 -10.82
C SER A 118 -47.09 32.46 -9.50
N ARG A 119 -48.38 32.51 -9.16
CA ARG A 119 -48.98 31.88 -7.96
C ARG A 119 -49.66 30.55 -8.24
N LEU A 120 -49.75 30.12 -9.49
CA LEU A 120 -50.42 28.90 -9.91
C LEU A 120 -49.58 27.70 -9.49
N THR A 121 -49.99 27.02 -8.41
CA THR A 121 -49.27 25.86 -7.86
C THR A 121 -49.93 24.54 -8.21
N GLU A 122 -51.17 24.56 -8.68
CA GLU A 122 -51.95 23.36 -9.03
C GLU A 122 -52.65 23.54 -10.38
N LEU A 123 -52.41 22.60 -11.31
CA LEU A 123 -53.06 22.53 -12.62
C LEU A 123 -53.54 21.10 -12.87
N THR A 124 -54.85 20.89 -12.99
CA THR A 124 -55.44 19.57 -13.25
C THR A 124 -56.00 19.48 -14.66
N LEU A 125 -55.52 18.52 -15.44
CA LEU A 125 -55.84 18.37 -16.88
C LEU A 125 -56.61 17.07 -17.21
N SER A 126 -57.08 16.31 -16.22
CA SER A 126 -57.76 15.01 -16.48
C SER A 126 -59.07 15.12 -17.26
N GLY A 127 -59.68 16.31 -17.32
CA GLY A 127 -60.94 16.58 -18.01
C GLY A 127 -60.81 17.18 -19.41
N VAL A 128 -59.59 17.27 -19.96
CA VAL A 128 -59.31 17.92 -21.27
C VAL A 128 -58.62 16.98 -22.27
N PRO A 129 -59.19 15.81 -22.59
CA PRO A 129 -58.53 14.80 -23.42
C PRO A 129 -58.27 15.24 -24.88
N ALA A 130 -58.91 16.31 -25.35
CA ALA A 130 -58.72 16.88 -26.67
C ALA A 130 -57.61 17.95 -26.73
N LEU A 131 -56.91 18.23 -25.63
CA LEU A 131 -55.92 19.30 -25.58
C LEU A 131 -54.74 19.04 -26.53
N GLU A 132 -54.50 19.99 -27.43
CA GLU A 132 -53.43 19.96 -28.45
C GLU A 132 -52.31 20.97 -28.12
N GLN A 133 -52.65 22.09 -27.48
CA GLN A 133 -51.71 23.17 -27.16
C GLN A 133 -51.80 23.57 -25.70
N LEU A 134 -50.64 23.58 -25.02
CA LEU A 134 -50.51 23.98 -23.62
C LEU A 134 -49.37 24.98 -23.43
N TYR A 135 -49.69 26.14 -22.88
CA TYR A 135 -48.74 27.18 -22.48
C TYR A 135 -48.89 27.45 -20.98
N CYS A 136 -47.91 27.04 -20.17
CA CYS A 136 -47.97 27.18 -18.71
C CYS A 136 -46.65 27.64 -18.07
N PHE A 137 -45.78 28.31 -18.83
CA PHE A 137 -44.54 28.92 -18.31
C PHE A 137 -44.81 30.07 -17.33
N ASP A 138 -43.81 30.43 -16.51
CA ASP A 138 -43.89 31.44 -15.43
C ASP A 138 -45.05 31.17 -14.46
N SER A 139 -45.16 29.91 -14.04
CA SER A 139 -46.10 29.42 -13.02
C SER A 139 -45.39 29.05 -11.71
N GLY A 140 -46.15 28.79 -10.64
CA GLY A 140 -45.66 28.23 -9.38
C GLY A 140 -45.68 26.69 -9.33
N LEU A 141 -45.83 26.03 -10.48
CA LEU A 141 -46.04 24.59 -10.60
C LEU A 141 -44.74 23.83 -10.29
N SER A 142 -44.79 22.97 -9.28
CA SER A 142 -43.70 22.03 -8.92
C SER A 142 -43.94 20.60 -9.43
N GLN A 143 -45.15 20.33 -9.91
CA GLN A 143 -45.58 19.06 -10.51
C GLN A 143 -46.59 19.36 -11.61
N LEU A 144 -46.62 18.51 -12.64
CA LEU A 144 -47.57 18.60 -13.75
C LEU A 144 -47.81 17.19 -14.31
N ASP A 145 -49.07 16.73 -14.30
CA ASP A 145 -49.46 15.46 -14.92
C ASP A 145 -50.04 15.72 -16.32
N LEU A 146 -49.40 15.13 -17.33
CA LEU A 146 -49.78 15.25 -18.75
C LEU A 146 -50.40 13.96 -19.33
N HIS A 147 -50.58 12.89 -18.54
CA HIS A 147 -51.17 11.63 -19.03
C HIS A 147 -52.64 11.77 -19.48
N GLY A 148 -53.35 12.76 -18.92
CA GLY A 148 -54.72 13.08 -19.31
C GLY A 148 -54.86 13.77 -20.67
N VAL A 149 -53.75 14.17 -21.32
CA VAL A 149 -53.73 14.97 -22.55
C VAL A 149 -52.93 14.30 -23.69
N PRO A 150 -53.35 13.13 -24.18
CA PRO A 150 -52.57 12.33 -25.14
C PRO A 150 -52.48 12.93 -26.56
N ASN A 151 -53.29 13.94 -26.86
CA ASN A 151 -53.32 14.64 -28.16
C ASN A 151 -52.40 15.87 -28.19
N LEU A 152 -51.63 16.13 -27.14
CA LEU A 152 -50.76 17.28 -27.06
C LEU A 152 -49.73 17.28 -28.20
N THR A 153 -49.78 18.32 -29.04
CA THR A 153 -48.84 18.53 -30.16
C THR A 153 -47.85 19.66 -29.89
N TYR A 154 -48.21 20.60 -29.02
CA TYR A 154 -47.41 21.80 -28.73
C TYR A 154 -47.40 22.08 -27.22
N PHE A 155 -46.21 22.05 -26.62
CA PHE A 155 -46.04 22.26 -25.19
C PHE A 155 -44.98 23.32 -24.90
N VAL A 156 -45.35 24.36 -24.13
CA VAL A 156 -44.44 25.40 -23.65
C VAL A 156 -44.42 25.44 -22.14
N TRP A 157 -43.20 25.26 -21.62
CA TRP A 157 -42.87 25.25 -20.21
C TRP A 157 -41.67 26.17 -19.94
N GLY A 158 -41.53 26.67 -18.72
CA GLY A 158 -40.39 27.48 -18.29
C GLY A 158 -40.66 28.31 -17.05
N GLY A 159 -39.62 28.83 -16.38
CA GLY A 159 -39.79 29.79 -15.28
C GLY A 159 -40.51 29.25 -14.03
N SER A 160 -40.50 27.93 -13.81
CA SER A 160 -41.24 27.24 -12.76
C SER A 160 -40.38 26.18 -12.06
N PRO A 161 -40.64 25.84 -10.78
CA PRO A 161 -39.79 24.97 -9.95
C PRO A 161 -39.92 23.46 -10.22
N LEU A 162 -40.29 23.05 -11.43
CA LEU A 162 -40.40 21.65 -11.82
C LEU A 162 -38.99 21.06 -12.01
N GLU A 163 -38.73 19.92 -11.37
CA GLU A 163 -37.44 19.20 -11.45
C GLU A 163 -37.50 18.01 -12.41
N GLU A 164 -38.70 17.46 -12.65
CA GLU A 164 -38.92 16.29 -13.51
C GLU A 164 -40.16 16.52 -14.39
N LEU A 165 -40.07 16.09 -15.65
CA LEU A 165 -41.14 16.18 -16.63
C LEU A 165 -41.33 14.83 -17.31
N ASP A 166 -42.51 14.23 -17.12
CA ASP A 166 -42.91 13.00 -17.80
C ASP A 166 -43.76 13.32 -19.05
N LEU A 167 -43.23 12.99 -20.23
CA LEU A 167 -43.87 13.17 -21.53
C LEU A 167 -44.28 11.83 -22.19
N SER A 168 -44.21 10.72 -21.45
CA SER A 168 -44.52 9.37 -21.97
C SER A 168 -45.98 9.22 -22.41
N GLY A 169 -46.88 10.01 -21.83
CA GLY A 169 -48.30 10.08 -22.19
C GLY A 169 -48.59 10.89 -23.47
N ASN A 170 -47.59 11.55 -24.07
CA ASN A 170 -47.79 12.54 -25.15
C ASN A 170 -47.05 12.17 -26.45
N PRO A 171 -47.35 11.02 -27.08
CA PRO A 171 -46.63 10.51 -28.25
C PRO A 171 -46.86 11.33 -29.55
N ASN A 172 -47.80 12.27 -29.53
CA ASN A 172 -48.10 13.16 -30.66
C ASN A 172 -47.39 14.51 -30.59
N LEU A 173 -46.47 14.71 -29.64
CA LEU A 173 -45.79 15.97 -29.45
C LEU A 173 -44.88 16.29 -30.66
N HIS A 174 -45.12 17.43 -31.28
CA HIS A 174 -44.37 17.96 -32.44
C HIS A 174 -43.40 19.06 -32.02
N THR A 175 -43.83 19.92 -31.10
CA THR A 175 -43.02 21.03 -30.58
C THR A 175 -42.96 21.00 -29.07
N LEU A 176 -41.74 21.00 -28.55
CA LEU A 176 -41.43 21.16 -27.14
C LEU A 176 -40.59 22.42 -26.95
N HIS A 177 -41.06 23.32 -26.10
CA HIS A 177 -40.34 24.53 -25.73
C HIS A 177 -40.16 24.59 -24.21
N VAL A 178 -38.91 24.54 -23.76
CA VAL A 178 -38.47 24.66 -22.39
C VAL A 178 -37.65 25.94 -22.25
N LEU A 179 -38.22 26.90 -21.53
CA LEU A 179 -37.70 28.26 -21.30
C LEU A 179 -37.14 28.36 -19.88
N GLY A 180 -35.91 27.91 -19.68
CA GLY A 180 -35.26 27.94 -18.37
C GLY A 180 -35.99 27.18 -17.25
N GLY A 181 -35.53 27.38 -16.02
CA GLY A 181 -36.00 26.64 -14.83
C GLY A 181 -34.99 25.58 -14.35
N ASN A 182 -35.46 24.64 -13.53
CA ASN A 182 -34.61 23.66 -12.85
C ASN A 182 -34.59 22.28 -13.53
N LEU A 183 -35.22 22.12 -14.70
CA LEU A 183 -35.19 20.87 -15.45
C LEU A 183 -33.77 20.60 -15.96
N THR A 184 -33.18 19.50 -15.49
CA THR A 184 -31.82 19.06 -15.88
C THR A 184 -31.84 17.83 -16.81
N HIS A 185 -32.99 17.19 -16.99
CA HIS A 185 -33.20 16.08 -17.91
C HIS A 185 -34.69 15.92 -18.28
N ALA A 186 -34.97 15.25 -19.41
CA ALA A 186 -36.19 14.45 -19.57
C ALA A 186 -35.94 13.29 -20.53
N ASP A 187 -36.72 12.23 -20.38
CA ASP A 187 -36.79 11.14 -21.33
C ASP A 187 -37.72 11.53 -22.49
N LEU A 188 -37.16 11.67 -23.69
CA LEU A 188 -37.89 11.97 -24.92
C LEU A 188 -38.14 10.73 -25.79
N SER A 189 -37.75 9.53 -25.35
CA SER A 189 -37.80 8.31 -26.18
C SER A 189 -39.21 7.95 -26.69
N HIS A 190 -40.25 8.47 -26.05
CA HIS A 190 -41.66 8.27 -26.43
C HIS A 190 -42.23 9.36 -27.35
N ASN A 191 -41.46 10.40 -27.65
CA ASN A 191 -41.88 11.56 -28.45
C ASN A 191 -41.19 11.55 -29.83
N GLU A 192 -41.32 10.45 -30.58
CA GLU A 192 -40.66 10.23 -31.89
C GLU A 192 -41.09 11.23 -32.98
N LYS A 193 -42.26 11.86 -32.83
CA LYS A 193 -42.79 12.86 -33.77
C LYS A 193 -42.27 14.27 -33.57
N LEU A 194 -41.41 14.49 -32.56
CA LEU A 194 -40.87 15.80 -32.26
C LEU A 194 -40.03 16.30 -33.44
N ASP A 195 -40.50 17.37 -34.08
CA ASP A 195 -39.81 18.02 -35.21
C ASP A 195 -39.10 19.32 -34.80
N THR A 196 -39.52 19.92 -33.67
CA THR A 196 -38.98 21.17 -33.14
C THR A 196 -38.73 21.06 -31.64
N LEU A 197 -37.46 21.22 -31.23
CA LEU A 197 -37.06 21.26 -29.83
C LEU A 197 -36.35 22.58 -29.49
N LEU A 198 -36.93 23.34 -28.58
CA LEU A 198 -36.31 24.51 -27.98
C LEU A 198 -36.10 24.23 -26.50
N TRP A 199 -34.86 23.99 -26.08
CA TRP A 199 -34.49 23.68 -24.71
C TRP A 199 -33.32 24.53 -24.26
N ASN A 200 -33.58 25.82 -24.05
CA ASN A 200 -32.55 26.83 -23.81
C ASN A 200 -32.61 27.43 -22.41
N HIS A 201 -31.46 27.94 -21.96
CA HIS A 201 -31.27 28.58 -20.64
C HIS A 201 -31.57 27.67 -19.44
N THR A 202 -31.26 26.38 -19.55
CA THR A 202 -31.37 25.41 -18.44
C THR A 202 -29.99 24.91 -18.00
N TRP A 203 -29.93 23.81 -17.23
CA TRP A 203 -28.69 23.20 -16.78
C TRP A 203 -28.55 21.74 -17.22
N ILE A 204 -29.07 21.40 -18.41
CA ILE A 204 -28.92 20.04 -18.94
C ILE A 204 -27.44 19.77 -19.25
N GLU A 205 -26.95 18.62 -18.78
CA GLU A 205 -25.57 18.14 -19.01
C GLU A 205 -25.50 17.10 -20.13
N THR A 206 -26.62 16.39 -20.37
CA THR A 206 -26.78 15.42 -21.44
C THR A 206 -28.13 15.61 -22.13
N LEU A 207 -28.20 15.23 -23.40
CA LEU A 207 -29.42 15.27 -24.21
C LEU A 207 -29.38 14.14 -25.23
N ASP A 208 -30.22 13.13 -25.03
CA ASP A 208 -30.39 12.03 -25.98
C ASP A 208 -31.53 12.34 -26.94
N LEU A 209 -31.21 12.43 -28.23
CA LEU A 209 -32.15 12.69 -29.32
C LEU A 209 -32.17 11.55 -30.35
N SER A 210 -31.65 10.38 -30.00
CA SER A 210 -31.51 9.24 -30.91
C SER A 210 -32.84 8.71 -31.45
N HIS A 211 -33.94 8.98 -30.74
CA HIS A 211 -35.31 8.60 -31.13
C HIS A 211 -36.06 9.69 -31.92
N GLN A 212 -35.55 10.92 -31.95
CA GLN A 212 -36.19 12.06 -32.62
C GLN A 212 -35.81 12.13 -34.10
N THR A 213 -36.15 11.09 -34.88
CA THR A 213 -35.79 11.01 -36.31
C THR A 213 -36.50 12.04 -37.19
N GLU A 214 -37.57 12.67 -36.68
CA GLU A 214 -38.32 13.73 -37.35
C GLU A 214 -37.80 15.15 -37.07
N LEU A 215 -36.76 15.30 -36.21
CA LEU A 215 -36.25 16.60 -35.79
C LEU A 215 -35.69 17.42 -36.96
N THR A 216 -36.18 18.64 -37.12
CA THR A 216 -35.74 19.62 -38.14
C THR A 216 -35.08 20.85 -37.52
N TYR A 217 -35.47 21.20 -36.29
CA TYR A 217 -34.98 22.37 -35.57
C TYR A 217 -34.61 22.03 -34.11
N LEU A 218 -33.35 22.31 -33.73
CA LEU A 218 -32.86 22.18 -32.36
C LEU A 218 -32.28 23.51 -31.87
N ASN A 219 -32.73 23.97 -30.71
CA ASN A 219 -32.07 25.02 -29.95
C ASN A 219 -31.83 24.55 -28.51
N CYS A 220 -30.58 24.22 -28.19
CA CYS A 220 -30.11 23.86 -26.86
C CYS A 220 -29.05 24.84 -26.33
N THR A 221 -29.18 26.12 -26.70
CA THR A 221 -28.25 27.20 -26.30
C THR A 221 -28.30 27.46 -24.79
N ASP A 222 -27.18 27.90 -24.22
CA ASP A 222 -27.06 28.26 -22.81
C ASP A 222 -27.40 27.10 -21.86
N ASN A 223 -26.71 25.97 -22.05
CA ASN A 223 -26.77 24.79 -21.18
C ASN A 223 -25.36 24.34 -20.74
N HIS A 224 -25.24 23.12 -20.21
CA HIS A 224 -24.01 22.52 -19.69
C HIS A 224 -23.59 21.26 -20.45
N LEU A 225 -24.07 21.08 -21.69
CA LEU A 225 -23.79 19.91 -22.51
C LEU A 225 -22.29 19.77 -22.76
N THR A 226 -21.74 18.58 -22.50
CA THR A 226 -20.33 18.25 -22.77
C THR A 226 -20.14 17.56 -24.11
N ALA A 227 -21.18 16.95 -24.65
CA ALA A 227 -21.17 16.34 -25.96
C ALA A 227 -22.58 16.34 -26.57
N LEU A 228 -22.65 16.28 -27.90
CA LEU A 228 -23.94 16.24 -28.61
C LEU A 228 -23.84 15.33 -29.84
N ASP A 229 -24.54 14.19 -29.82
CA ASP A 229 -24.61 13.28 -30.96
C ASP A 229 -25.96 13.47 -31.67
N LEU A 230 -25.92 14.03 -32.89
CA LEU A 230 -27.09 14.26 -33.74
C LEU A 230 -27.05 13.38 -35.00
N SER A 231 -26.17 12.38 -35.04
CA SER A 231 -25.95 11.55 -36.23
C SER A 231 -27.21 10.79 -36.68
N GLY A 232 -28.14 10.50 -35.77
CA GLY A 232 -29.43 9.87 -36.07
C GLY A 232 -30.54 10.81 -36.56
N ASN A 233 -30.33 12.14 -36.51
CA ASN A 233 -31.36 13.13 -36.82
C ASN A 233 -31.26 13.60 -38.28
N GLU A 234 -31.41 12.69 -39.25
CA GLU A 234 -31.17 12.95 -40.69
C GLU A 234 -31.97 14.10 -41.33
N LYS A 235 -33.06 14.56 -40.68
CA LYS A 235 -33.89 15.69 -41.13
C LYS A 235 -33.51 17.04 -40.54
N LEU A 236 -32.46 17.09 -39.71
CA LEU A 236 -32.08 18.29 -38.97
C LEU A 236 -31.50 19.34 -39.91
N GLU A 237 -32.11 20.53 -39.93
CA GLU A 237 -31.72 21.65 -40.81
C GLU A 237 -31.00 22.77 -40.04
N THR A 238 -31.39 23.00 -38.79
CA THR A 238 -30.94 24.12 -37.96
C THR A 238 -30.58 23.68 -36.54
N VAL A 239 -29.37 24.02 -36.10
CA VAL A 239 -28.86 23.72 -34.76
C VAL A 239 -28.32 24.99 -34.08
N TYR A 240 -28.83 25.31 -32.91
CA TYR A 240 -28.25 26.30 -31.99
C TYR A 240 -27.78 25.58 -30.73
N ALA A 241 -26.46 25.43 -30.56
CA ALA A 241 -25.84 24.79 -29.40
C ALA A 241 -24.72 25.67 -28.78
N GLY A 242 -24.85 26.99 -28.94
CA GLY A 242 -23.93 27.96 -28.35
C GLY A 242 -23.97 27.99 -26.82
N ASN A 243 -22.94 28.57 -26.21
CA ASN A 243 -22.82 28.76 -24.75
C ASN A 243 -22.94 27.47 -23.91
N ASN A 244 -22.55 26.33 -24.47
CA ASN A 244 -22.45 25.03 -23.79
C ASN A 244 -21.02 24.78 -23.26
N ARG A 245 -20.67 23.52 -23.04
CA ARG A 245 -19.31 23.05 -22.70
C ARG A 245 -18.89 21.90 -23.64
N LEU A 246 -19.26 21.98 -24.91
CA LEU A 246 -19.09 20.86 -25.84
C LEU A 246 -17.60 20.56 -26.10
N LEU A 247 -17.26 19.29 -25.99
CA LEU A 247 -15.97 18.70 -26.34
C LEU A 247 -16.01 18.00 -27.70
N ALA A 248 -17.15 17.42 -28.04
CA ALA A 248 -17.38 16.79 -29.33
C ALA A 248 -18.81 17.00 -29.80
N ILE A 249 -18.99 17.00 -31.11
CA ILE A 249 -20.30 17.00 -31.76
C ILE A 249 -20.29 16.05 -32.95
N ARG A 250 -21.40 15.36 -33.19
CA ARG A 250 -21.66 14.63 -34.44
C ARG A 250 -22.88 15.20 -35.12
N LEU A 251 -22.76 15.56 -36.39
CA LEU A 251 -23.89 16.04 -37.18
C LEU A 251 -24.43 14.96 -38.13
N PRO A 252 -25.72 15.01 -38.48
CA PRO A 252 -26.26 14.23 -39.59
C PRO A 252 -25.65 14.75 -40.91
N GLN A 253 -25.23 13.84 -41.78
CA GLN A 253 -24.53 14.21 -43.03
C GLN A 253 -25.43 15.04 -43.96
N ASP A 254 -24.87 16.09 -44.57
CA ASP A 254 -25.44 16.93 -45.64
C ASP A 254 -26.77 17.68 -45.36
N SER A 255 -27.46 17.46 -44.23
CA SER A 255 -28.78 18.06 -43.94
C SER A 255 -28.72 19.41 -43.22
N VAL A 256 -27.69 19.64 -42.39
CA VAL A 256 -27.60 20.82 -41.53
C VAL A 256 -27.14 22.04 -42.32
N SER A 257 -28.06 22.99 -42.50
CA SER A 257 -27.83 24.25 -43.21
C SER A 257 -27.24 25.35 -42.32
N PHE A 258 -27.52 25.30 -41.02
CA PHE A 258 -27.05 26.26 -40.03
C PHE A 258 -26.71 25.55 -38.72
N CYS A 259 -25.52 25.81 -38.21
CA CYS A 259 -25.05 25.29 -36.92
C CYS A 259 -24.28 26.40 -36.17
N ASP A 260 -24.82 26.82 -35.02
CA ASP A 260 -24.16 27.74 -34.10
C ASP A 260 -23.58 26.98 -32.91
N LEU A 261 -22.25 26.98 -32.82
CA LEU A 261 -21.48 26.39 -31.73
C LEU A 261 -20.71 27.45 -30.92
N SER A 262 -21.04 28.73 -31.09
CA SER A 262 -20.27 29.84 -30.50
C SER A 262 -20.34 29.89 -28.97
N GLY A 263 -19.32 30.49 -28.33
CA GLY A 263 -19.35 30.78 -26.90
C GLY A 263 -19.18 29.59 -25.96
N GLN A 264 -18.62 28.46 -26.42
CA GLN A 264 -18.36 27.31 -25.54
C GLN A 264 -17.49 27.72 -24.34
N ARG A 265 -17.86 27.19 -23.17
CA ARG A 265 -17.14 27.36 -21.92
C ARG A 265 -16.25 26.15 -21.67
N PRO A 266 -15.10 26.31 -20.99
CA PRO A 266 -14.24 25.18 -20.67
C PRO A 266 -14.95 24.13 -19.80
N VAL A 267 -14.65 22.85 -20.06
CA VAL A 267 -15.02 21.75 -19.16
C VAL A 267 -13.98 21.66 -18.05
N PRO A 268 -14.37 21.73 -16.76
CA PRO A 268 -13.43 21.55 -15.66
C PRO A 268 -12.99 20.08 -15.56
N VAL A 269 -11.69 19.84 -15.49
CA VAL A 269 -11.09 18.51 -15.30
C VAL A 269 -10.07 18.59 -14.17
N SER A 270 -10.17 17.71 -13.17
CA SER A 270 -9.21 17.65 -12.07
C SER A 270 -8.44 16.35 -12.15
N LEU A 271 -7.11 16.44 -12.17
CA LEU A 271 -6.19 15.32 -12.23
C LEU A 271 -5.64 14.97 -10.85
N ALA A 272 -5.35 13.69 -10.62
CA ALA A 272 -4.65 13.26 -9.43
C ALA A 272 -3.17 13.69 -9.45
N GLN A 273 -2.52 13.70 -8.28
CA GLN A 273 -1.10 14.03 -8.17
C GLN A 273 -0.25 13.08 -9.04
N GLY A 274 0.59 13.65 -9.90
CA GLY A 274 1.46 12.87 -10.79
C GLY A 274 0.81 12.42 -12.10
N GLU A 275 -0.45 12.76 -12.35
CA GLU A 275 -1.08 12.57 -13.65
C GLU A 275 -0.80 13.75 -14.59
N ASN A 276 -0.62 13.47 -15.89
CA ASN A 276 -0.36 14.48 -16.91
C ASN A 276 -1.13 14.26 -18.21
N THR A 277 -2.18 13.44 -18.20
CA THR A 277 -2.97 13.14 -19.40
C THR A 277 -4.46 13.28 -19.13
N VAL A 278 -5.20 13.82 -20.10
CA VAL A 278 -6.67 13.80 -20.12
C VAL A 278 -7.14 12.82 -21.19
N SER A 279 -7.86 11.79 -20.76
CA SER A 279 -8.41 10.74 -21.62
C SER A 279 -9.74 11.17 -22.22
N PHE A 280 -9.86 11.12 -23.54
CA PHE A 280 -11.10 11.47 -24.22
C PHE A 280 -12.23 10.44 -24.01
N PRO A 281 -11.98 9.12 -24.04
CA PRO A 281 -13.01 8.13 -23.75
C PRO A 281 -13.70 8.31 -22.39
N ASP A 282 -12.98 8.90 -21.41
CA ASP A 282 -13.51 9.15 -20.07
C ASP A 282 -14.47 10.35 -20.04
N LEU A 283 -14.33 11.29 -20.99
CA LEU A 283 -15.14 12.49 -21.11
C LEU A 283 -16.28 12.33 -22.13
N VAL A 284 -15.95 11.81 -23.31
CA VAL A 284 -16.88 11.59 -24.43
C VAL A 284 -16.53 10.26 -25.11
N PRO A 285 -17.15 9.14 -24.69
CA PRO A 285 -16.77 7.79 -25.13
C PRO A 285 -16.79 7.56 -26.64
N TRP A 286 -17.67 8.27 -27.36
CA TRP A 286 -17.84 8.13 -28.80
C TRP A 286 -17.00 9.11 -29.61
N MET A 287 -16.26 10.03 -28.98
CA MET A 287 -15.46 11.00 -29.71
C MET A 287 -14.39 10.30 -30.55
N ASP A 288 -14.17 10.78 -31.78
CA ASP A 288 -13.08 10.32 -32.64
C ASP A 288 -11.86 11.25 -32.50
N PRO A 289 -10.75 10.80 -31.86
CA PRO A 289 -9.55 11.62 -31.73
C PRO A 289 -8.93 12.04 -33.08
N GLY A 290 -9.24 11.32 -34.16
CA GLY A 290 -8.80 11.68 -35.51
C GLY A 290 -9.39 13.00 -36.03
N GLN A 291 -10.47 13.48 -35.42
CA GLN A 291 -11.09 14.78 -35.72
C GLN A 291 -10.53 15.94 -34.89
N VAL A 292 -9.62 15.68 -33.95
CA VAL A 292 -9.00 16.68 -33.09
C VAL A 292 -7.81 17.32 -33.81
N SER A 293 -7.77 18.65 -33.82
CA SER A 293 -6.69 19.44 -34.43
C SER A 293 -6.42 20.71 -33.63
N ALA A 294 -5.35 21.44 -33.97
CA ALA A 294 -5.01 22.73 -33.35
C ALA A 294 -4.94 22.71 -31.81
N VAL A 295 -4.41 21.63 -31.24
CA VAL A 295 -4.25 21.47 -29.79
C VAL A 295 -3.26 22.51 -29.25
N SER A 296 -3.61 23.15 -28.14
CA SER A 296 -2.79 24.10 -27.39
C SER A 296 -2.88 23.78 -25.89
N GLY A 297 -1.76 23.89 -25.16
CA GLY A 297 -1.67 23.47 -23.75
C GLY A 297 -1.41 21.96 -23.57
N GLY A 298 -1.08 21.26 -24.66
CA GLY A 298 -0.75 19.84 -24.63
C GLY A 298 -0.51 19.27 -26.03
N THR A 299 -0.23 17.97 -26.06
CA THR A 299 0.01 17.18 -27.26
C THR A 299 -0.97 16.03 -27.33
N LEU A 300 -1.60 15.81 -28.48
CA LEU A 300 -2.46 14.65 -28.72
C LEU A 300 -1.62 13.37 -28.87
N GLU A 301 -1.86 12.38 -28.02
CA GLU A 301 -1.19 11.08 -28.00
C GLU A 301 -2.23 9.95 -28.13
N GLY A 302 -2.70 9.69 -29.35
CA GLY A 302 -3.76 8.69 -29.56
C GLY A 302 -5.12 9.21 -29.09
N ASP A 303 -5.66 8.64 -28.02
CA ASP A 303 -6.99 8.96 -27.47
C ASP A 303 -6.96 9.91 -26.26
N ARG A 304 -5.79 10.51 -25.98
CA ARG A 304 -5.58 11.38 -24.83
C ARG A 304 -4.77 12.60 -25.21
N ILE A 305 -4.96 13.69 -24.48
CA ILE A 305 -4.07 14.85 -24.51
C ILE A 305 -3.08 14.73 -23.36
N ARG A 306 -1.79 14.62 -23.67
CA ARG A 306 -0.73 14.84 -22.70
C ARG A 306 -0.51 16.33 -22.50
N LEU A 307 -0.56 16.77 -21.26
CA LEU A 307 -0.48 18.18 -20.90
C LEU A 307 0.97 18.68 -20.92
N ASP A 308 1.16 19.93 -21.34
CA ASP A 308 2.45 20.60 -21.24
C ASP A 308 2.76 21.03 -19.79
N ALA A 309 1.71 21.40 -19.04
CA ALA A 309 1.71 21.79 -17.63
C ALA A 309 0.31 21.53 -17.02
N PRO A 310 0.20 21.36 -15.70
CA PRO A 310 -1.09 21.38 -15.00
C PRO A 310 -1.60 22.82 -14.84
N ASN A 311 -2.81 22.99 -14.30
CA ASN A 311 -3.38 24.30 -13.93
C ASN A 311 -3.53 25.30 -15.09
N GLN A 312 -3.71 24.78 -16.31
CA GLN A 312 -3.88 25.59 -17.52
C GLN A 312 -5.13 25.17 -18.32
N THR A 313 -5.59 26.07 -19.18
CA THR A 313 -6.62 25.76 -20.17
C THR A 313 -6.01 25.08 -21.38
N VAL A 314 -6.49 23.88 -21.68
CA VAL A 314 -6.19 23.17 -22.93
C VAL A 314 -7.28 23.51 -23.93
N THR A 315 -6.91 23.86 -25.16
CA THR A 315 -7.87 24.10 -26.23
C THR A 315 -7.56 23.23 -27.43
N TYR A 316 -8.59 22.87 -28.18
CA TYR A 316 -8.46 22.15 -29.44
C TYR A 316 -9.66 22.43 -30.34
N ARG A 317 -9.51 22.09 -31.62
CA ARG A 317 -10.58 22.14 -32.61
C ARG A 317 -11.04 20.73 -32.94
N TYR A 318 -12.33 20.48 -32.80
CA TYR A 318 -12.98 19.24 -33.22
C TYR A 318 -13.77 19.50 -34.51
N THR A 319 -13.53 18.72 -35.56
CA THR A 319 -14.21 18.87 -36.85
C THR A 319 -15.01 17.62 -37.21
N ASP A 320 -16.30 17.75 -37.46
CA ASP A 320 -17.13 16.65 -37.97
C ASP A 320 -17.96 17.14 -39.16
N GLY A 321 -17.62 16.67 -40.36
CA GLY A 321 -18.21 17.19 -41.60
C GLY A 321 -18.01 18.71 -41.74
N ALA A 322 -19.12 19.46 -41.72
CA ALA A 322 -19.11 20.93 -41.76
C ALA A 322 -19.05 21.59 -40.37
N ALA A 323 -19.21 20.83 -39.29
CA ALA A 323 -19.12 21.35 -37.92
C ALA A 323 -17.67 21.68 -37.58
N ILE A 324 -17.46 22.88 -37.02
CA ILE A 324 -16.19 23.31 -36.47
C ILE A 324 -16.45 23.75 -35.02
N LEU A 325 -15.98 22.94 -34.07
CA LEU A 325 -16.11 23.18 -32.65
C LEU A 325 -14.74 23.56 -32.09
N ASP A 326 -14.62 24.78 -31.54
CA ASP A 326 -13.46 25.16 -30.74
C ASP A 326 -13.77 24.78 -29.27
N ALA A 327 -13.16 23.70 -28.79
CA ALA A 327 -13.37 23.11 -27.48
C ALA A 327 -12.26 23.53 -26.49
N ALA A 328 -12.60 23.53 -25.19
CA ALA A 328 -11.68 23.89 -24.13
C ALA A 328 -11.87 23.02 -22.88
N LEU A 329 -10.77 22.70 -22.22
CA LEU A 329 -10.70 22.03 -20.93
C LEU A 329 -9.98 22.97 -19.95
N GLU A 330 -10.54 23.19 -18.77
CA GLU A 330 -9.86 23.87 -17.67
C GLU A 330 -9.31 22.82 -16.72
N VAL A 331 -8.00 22.55 -16.82
CA VAL A 331 -7.38 21.41 -16.11
C VAL A 331 -6.70 21.88 -14.84
N THR A 332 -7.02 21.26 -13.71
CA THR A 332 -6.33 21.45 -12.43
C THR A 332 -5.59 20.18 -12.01
N GLY A 333 -4.43 20.33 -11.37
CA GLY A 333 -3.64 19.18 -10.91
C GLY A 333 -2.33 19.57 -10.24
N GLU A 334 -1.62 18.57 -9.73
CA GLU A 334 -0.34 18.73 -9.05
C GLU A 334 0.75 17.88 -9.73
N ASN A 335 1.99 18.38 -9.72
CA ASN A 335 3.13 17.58 -10.17
C ASN A 335 3.37 16.41 -9.21
N GLY A 336 3.94 15.34 -9.72
CA GLY A 336 4.26 14.13 -8.96
C GLY A 336 5.12 13.17 -9.77
N TRP A 337 5.64 12.14 -9.11
CA TRP A 337 6.44 11.10 -9.75
C TRP A 337 5.53 10.06 -10.42
N GLN A 338 5.60 9.96 -11.75
CA GLN A 338 5.01 8.85 -12.53
C GLN A 338 5.82 7.56 -12.37
N SER A 339 7.13 7.71 -12.19
CA SER A 339 8.01 6.62 -11.78
C SER A 339 8.93 7.14 -10.68
N PRO A 340 8.96 6.48 -9.51
CA PRO A 340 9.76 6.92 -8.38
C PRO A 340 11.25 6.85 -8.71
N LEU A 341 12.06 7.56 -7.93
CA LEU A 341 13.52 7.49 -8.04
C LEU A 341 14.02 6.09 -7.70
N CYS A 342 14.74 5.47 -8.63
CA CYS A 342 15.52 4.27 -8.40
C CYS A 342 16.90 4.36 -9.06
N LEU A 343 17.87 3.66 -8.48
CA LEU A 343 19.21 3.49 -9.00
C LEU A 343 19.75 2.14 -8.54
N GLU A 344 20.16 1.31 -9.49
CA GLU A 344 20.74 0.01 -9.19
C GLU A 344 22.15 0.16 -8.58
N SER A 345 22.54 -0.80 -7.75
CA SER A 345 23.89 -0.87 -7.18
C SER A 345 24.85 -1.51 -8.20
N TRP A 346 26.14 -1.19 -8.11
CA TRP A 346 27.18 -1.76 -8.98
C TRP A 346 28.45 -2.07 -8.22
N THR A 347 29.38 -2.80 -8.83
CA THR A 347 30.66 -3.15 -8.18
C THR A 347 31.71 -2.09 -8.47
N TYR A 348 32.61 -1.84 -7.51
CA TYR A 348 33.74 -0.95 -7.70
C TYR A 348 34.52 -1.28 -8.99
N GLY A 349 34.82 -0.26 -9.79
CA GLY A 349 35.51 -0.39 -11.07
C GLY A 349 34.61 -0.68 -12.28
N GLU A 350 33.31 -0.95 -12.08
CA GLU A 350 32.32 -1.01 -13.16
C GLU A 350 31.81 0.39 -13.56
N ASP A 351 31.17 0.48 -14.73
CA ASP A 351 30.50 1.72 -15.17
C ASP A 351 29.31 2.04 -14.25
N PRO A 352 29.14 3.30 -13.80
CA PRO A 352 28.04 3.68 -12.92
C PRO A 352 26.67 3.39 -13.53
N ALA A 353 25.76 2.84 -12.71
CA ALA A 353 24.38 2.66 -13.12
C ALA A 353 23.70 4.02 -13.37
N THR A 354 22.72 4.05 -14.28
CA THR A 354 21.99 5.28 -14.61
C THR A 354 20.73 5.38 -13.75
N PRO A 355 20.53 6.49 -13.02
CA PRO A 355 19.35 6.66 -12.20
C PRO A 355 18.10 6.87 -13.07
N GLN A 356 16.97 6.39 -12.57
CA GLN A 356 15.68 6.52 -13.23
C GLN A 356 14.71 7.23 -12.29
N ALA A 357 13.99 8.21 -12.81
CA ALA A 357 12.84 8.83 -12.19
C ALA A 357 12.07 9.55 -13.30
N GLN A 358 10.75 9.50 -13.26
CA GLN A 358 9.92 10.17 -14.26
C GLN A 358 8.91 11.07 -13.56
N PRO A 359 9.04 12.40 -13.67
CA PRO A 359 8.01 13.31 -13.17
C PRO A 359 6.87 13.43 -14.20
N ALA A 360 5.70 13.84 -13.72
CA ALA A 360 4.57 14.18 -14.57
C ALA A 360 4.87 15.41 -15.44
N PHE A 361 5.53 16.41 -14.85
CA PHE A 361 5.94 17.66 -15.49
C PHE A 361 7.37 18.03 -15.15
N GLY A 362 8.05 18.67 -16.09
CA GLY A 362 9.42 19.18 -15.91
C GLY A 362 10.51 18.17 -16.30
N THR A 363 11.76 18.59 -16.13
CA THR A 363 12.94 17.76 -16.41
C THR A 363 13.59 17.37 -15.10
N VAL A 364 13.92 16.09 -14.95
CA VAL A 364 14.64 15.60 -13.78
C VAL A 364 16.14 15.87 -13.89
N LEU A 365 16.73 16.36 -12.80
CA LEU A 365 18.17 16.47 -12.61
C LEU A 365 18.60 15.50 -11.50
N PHE A 366 19.64 14.71 -11.76
CA PHE A 366 20.20 13.78 -10.80
C PHE A 366 21.50 14.32 -10.19
N SER A 367 21.70 14.06 -8.89
CA SER A 367 22.91 14.40 -8.15
C SER A 367 23.17 13.36 -7.05
N TYR A 368 24.40 13.24 -6.57
CA TYR A 368 24.83 12.15 -5.68
C TYR A 368 25.50 12.70 -4.42
N GLY A 369 25.33 12.04 -3.28
CA GLY A 369 25.87 12.47 -1.98
C GLY A 369 26.17 11.31 -1.04
N ALA A 370 27.05 11.55 -0.06
CA ALA A 370 27.40 10.56 0.97
C ALA A 370 26.36 10.45 2.10
N SER A 371 25.39 11.37 2.13
CA SER A 371 24.30 11.38 3.11
C SER A 371 22.99 11.75 2.39
N PRO A 372 21.83 11.37 2.96
CA PRO A 372 20.55 11.75 2.38
C PRO A 372 20.31 13.27 2.38
N GLN A 373 21.05 14.03 3.21
CA GLN A 373 20.97 15.49 3.31
C GLN A 373 22.03 16.21 2.47
N GLY A 374 22.92 15.47 1.81
CA GLY A 374 24.02 16.02 1.02
C GLY A 374 25.30 16.30 1.82
N PRO A 375 26.21 17.14 1.30
CA PRO A 375 26.11 17.86 0.02
C PRO A 375 26.03 16.90 -1.18
N PHE A 376 25.31 17.32 -2.22
CA PHE A 376 25.16 16.57 -3.47
C PHE A 376 26.00 17.17 -4.59
N GLN A 377 26.57 16.32 -5.44
CA GLN A 377 27.39 16.66 -6.60
C GLN A 377 26.87 15.97 -7.87
N PRO A 378 27.14 16.48 -9.08
CA PRO A 378 26.58 15.92 -10.31
C PRO A 378 27.21 14.59 -10.72
N GLU A 379 28.49 14.36 -10.41
CA GLU A 379 29.19 13.12 -10.75
C GLU A 379 28.88 11.98 -9.75
N PRO A 380 28.66 10.76 -10.24
CA PRO A 380 28.48 9.60 -9.36
C PRO A 380 29.76 9.35 -8.55
N PRO A 381 29.62 8.90 -7.29
CA PRO A 381 30.75 8.46 -6.49
C PRO A 381 31.41 7.23 -7.13
N THR A 382 32.69 7.04 -6.83
CA THR A 382 33.50 5.96 -7.42
C THR A 382 34.03 4.96 -6.39
N THR A 383 34.00 5.30 -5.11
CA THR A 383 34.46 4.41 -4.03
C THR A 383 33.32 3.56 -3.52
N ALA A 384 33.62 2.32 -3.15
CA ALA A 384 32.67 1.42 -2.52
C ALA A 384 32.08 2.01 -1.23
N GLY A 385 30.84 1.62 -0.94
CA GLY A 385 30.08 2.11 0.20
C GLY A 385 28.64 2.45 -0.15
N THR A 386 27.94 2.98 0.85
CA THR A 386 26.55 3.44 0.72
C THR A 386 26.53 4.90 0.31
N TRP A 387 25.78 5.18 -0.74
CA TRP A 387 25.63 6.50 -1.33
C TRP A 387 24.17 6.82 -1.57
N TYR A 388 23.87 8.08 -1.87
CA TYR A 388 22.52 8.55 -2.10
C TYR A 388 22.46 9.27 -3.45
N VAL A 389 21.45 8.93 -4.24
CA VAL A 389 21.06 9.70 -5.42
C VAL A 389 19.88 10.58 -5.07
N ARG A 390 19.87 11.81 -5.58
CA ARG A 390 18.79 12.76 -5.46
C ARG A 390 18.30 13.15 -6.84
N ALA A 391 17.00 13.06 -7.04
CA ALA A 391 16.30 13.58 -8.20
C ALA A 391 15.58 14.88 -7.82
N THR A 392 15.81 15.94 -8.60
CA THR A 392 15.12 17.23 -8.43
C THR A 392 14.44 17.66 -9.72
N VAL A 393 13.26 18.25 -9.60
CA VAL A 393 12.54 18.93 -10.68
C VAL A 393 12.28 20.35 -10.24
N GLU A 394 12.69 21.32 -11.05
CA GLU A 394 12.46 22.74 -10.77
C GLU A 394 10.96 23.06 -10.86
N GLY A 395 10.45 23.80 -9.87
CA GLY A 395 9.07 24.29 -9.86
C GLY A 395 8.86 25.45 -10.83
N THR A 396 7.61 25.70 -11.20
CA THR A 396 7.19 26.82 -12.05
C THR A 396 5.98 27.52 -11.42
N ASP A 397 5.51 28.62 -12.02
CA ASP A 397 4.27 29.27 -11.59
C ASP A 397 3.03 28.35 -11.72
N GLN A 398 3.13 27.24 -12.47
CA GLN A 398 2.04 26.27 -12.70
C GLN A 398 2.06 25.07 -11.75
N TYR A 399 3.22 24.74 -11.17
CA TYR A 399 3.37 23.58 -10.28
C TYR A 399 4.60 23.68 -9.38
N GLU A 400 4.50 23.08 -8.19
CA GLU A 400 5.61 22.96 -7.25
C GLU A 400 6.68 21.97 -7.74
N GLY A 401 7.94 22.25 -7.39
CA GLY A 401 9.07 21.37 -7.71
C GLY A 401 9.00 20.02 -6.98
N LEU A 402 9.71 19.02 -7.50
CA LEU A 402 9.80 17.70 -6.88
C LEU A 402 11.21 17.43 -6.38
N GLU A 403 11.31 16.73 -5.26
CA GLU A 403 12.56 16.20 -4.75
C GLU A 403 12.34 14.76 -4.25
N ALA A 404 13.27 13.87 -4.57
CA ALA A 404 13.34 12.52 -4.03
C ALA A 404 14.80 12.14 -3.79
N VAL A 405 15.06 11.36 -2.74
CA VAL A 405 16.39 10.84 -2.40
C VAL A 405 16.28 9.34 -2.17
N ALA A 406 17.15 8.56 -2.81
CA ALA A 406 17.20 7.12 -2.69
C ALA A 406 18.64 6.64 -2.42
N PRO A 407 18.85 5.65 -1.53
CA PRO A 407 20.15 5.05 -1.34
C PRO A 407 20.50 4.08 -2.48
N PHE A 408 21.79 3.91 -2.73
CA PHE A 408 22.35 2.85 -3.57
C PHE A 408 23.72 2.45 -3.01
N ARG A 409 24.24 1.30 -3.45
CA ARG A 409 25.53 0.78 -3.01
C ARG A 409 26.51 0.67 -4.17
N ILE A 410 27.77 0.97 -3.87
CA ILE A 410 28.89 0.53 -4.68
C ILE A 410 29.54 -0.61 -3.88
N ASP A 411 29.43 -1.84 -4.38
CA ASP A 411 29.98 -3.01 -3.69
C ASP A 411 31.50 -3.10 -3.90
N PRO A 412 32.29 -3.49 -2.87
CA PRO A 412 33.73 -3.70 -3.05
C PRO A 412 34.02 -4.76 -4.11
N ALA A 413 35.03 -4.54 -4.94
CA ALA A 413 35.45 -5.50 -5.94
C ALA A 413 36.33 -6.61 -5.35
N VAL A 414 36.39 -7.75 -6.04
CA VAL A 414 37.43 -8.75 -5.78
C VAL A 414 38.76 -8.19 -6.27
N PRO A 415 39.79 -8.02 -5.42
CA PRO A 415 41.08 -7.50 -5.87
C PRO A 415 41.79 -8.52 -6.77
N GLU A 416 42.56 -8.03 -7.73
CA GLU A 416 43.57 -8.86 -8.38
C GLU A 416 44.73 -9.10 -7.40
N TYR A 417 45.09 -10.37 -7.18
CA TYR A 417 46.21 -10.76 -6.33
C TYR A 417 47.11 -11.77 -7.03
N PRO A 418 48.43 -11.78 -6.73
CA PRO A 418 49.34 -12.74 -7.32
C PRO A 418 49.07 -14.16 -6.79
N ALA A 419 49.22 -15.17 -7.63
CA ALA A 419 49.13 -16.56 -7.20
C ALA A 419 50.24 -16.86 -6.16
N PRO A 420 49.91 -17.47 -5.00
CA PRO A 420 50.90 -17.78 -3.96
C PRO A 420 52.00 -18.73 -4.46
N GLU A 421 53.25 -18.50 -4.04
CA GLU A 421 54.35 -19.40 -4.34
C GLU A 421 54.30 -20.66 -3.45
N VAL A 422 54.85 -21.76 -3.96
CA VAL A 422 55.03 -23.00 -3.17
C VAL A 422 55.99 -22.75 -2.02
N LYS A 423 55.60 -23.11 -0.79
CA LYS A 423 56.40 -22.96 0.43
C LYS A 423 57.09 -24.27 0.82
N SER A 424 57.99 -24.20 1.79
CA SER A 424 58.63 -25.39 2.37
C SER A 424 58.58 -25.32 3.89
N ALA A 425 58.38 -26.47 4.53
CA ALA A 425 58.29 -26.60 5.98
C ALA A 425 58.81 -27.96 6.45
N THR A 426 58.99 -28.12 7.76
CA THR A 426 59.36 -29.39 8.38
C THR A 426 58.15 -30.00 9.08
N TYR A 427 58.05 -31.33 9.11
CA TYR A 427 56.98 -32.04 9.80
C TYR A 427 56.77 -31.53 11.23
N GLY A 428 55.57 -31.03 11.51
CA GLY A 428 55.19 -30.48 12.81
C GLY A 428 55.40 -28.98 13.00
N ASP A 429 55.99 -28.25 12.04
CA ASP A 429 56.08 -26.78 12.08
C ASP A 429 54.66 -26.17 12.05
N PHE A 430 54.47 -25.02 12.69
CA PHE A 430 53.19 -24.31 12.62
C PHE A 430 53.08 -23.51 11.33
N LEU A 431 51.87 -23.42 10.75
CA LEU A 431 51.65 -22.59 9.58
C LEU A 431 52.05 -21.13 9.84
N ALA A 432 51.79 -20.60 11.03
CA ALA A 432 52.21 -19.24 11.42
C ALA A 432 53.74 -18.99 11.34
N GLU A 433 54.57 -20.03 11.35
CA GLU A 433 56.03 -19.93 11.24
C GLU A 433 56.50 -19.89 9.77
N ILE A 434 55.62 -20.22 8.81
CA ILE A 434 55.89 -20.22 7.38
C ILE A 434 55.49 -18.87 6.80
N ALA A 435 56.50 -18.08 6.39
CA ALA A 435 56.27 -16.76 5.82
C ALA A 435 55.54 -16.81 4.47
N LEU A 436 54.45 -16.03 4.37
CA LEU A 436 53.72 -15.77 3.14
C LEU A 436 54.17 -14.45 2.50
N GLU A 437 53.75 -14.24 1.25
CA GLU A 437 53.87 -12.99 0.52
C GLU A 437 53.19 -11.83 1.29
N PRO A 438 53.60 -10.57 1.04
CA PRO A 438 52.90 -9.41 1.61
C PRO A 438 51.40 -9.49 1.35
N GLN A 439 50.60 -9.05 2.32
CA GLN A 439 49.13 -9.07 2.29
C GLN A 439 48.48 -10.45 2.37
N PHE A 440 49.26 -11.54 2.35
CA PHE A 440 48.76 -12.88 2.64
C PHE A 440 48.91 -13.22 4.13
N SER A 441 47.94 -13.96 4.66
CA SER A 441 48.02 -14.56 5.99
C SER A 441 47.34 -15.93 6.00
N TRP A 442 47.82 -16.86 6.83
CA TRP A 442 47.19 -18.17 6.99
C TRP A 442 45.82 -18.03 7.66
N GLU A 443 44.83 -18.80 7.21
CA GLU A 443 43.50 -18.80 7.86
C GLU A 443 43.51 -19.51 9.21
N ASP A 444 44.36 -20.53 9.35
CA ASP A 444 44.59 -21.24 10.60
C ASP A 444 46.10 -21.35 10.87
N GLY A 445 46.68 -20.28 11.44
CA GLY A 445 48.11 -20.25 11.78
C GLY A 445 48.52 -21.27 12.85
N GLU A 446 47.57 -21.77 13.65
CA GLU A 446 47.82 -22.73 14.74
C GLU A 446 47.85 -24.18 14.23
N LEU A 447 47.49 -24.41 12.98
CA LEU A 447 47.61 -25.71 12.35
C LEU A 447 49.09 -26.06 12.14
N ARG A 448 49.45 -27.30 12.46
CA ARG A 448 50.77 -27.84 12.14
C ARG A 448 50.75 -28.49 10.77
N VAL A 449 51.84 -28.34 10.02
CA VAL A 449 52.01 -29.12 8.79
C VAL A 449 52.09 -30.61 9.13
N GLY A 450 51.26 -31.40 8.45
CA GLY A 450 51.10 -32.84 8.69
C GLY A 450 52.19 -33.66 7.99
N ASN A 451 51.85 -34.87 7.55
CA ASN A 451 52.79 -35.84 6.94
C ASN A 451 53.69 -35.28 5.82
N VAL A 452 54.90 -35.81 5.73
CA VAL A 452 55.90 -35.46 4.69
C VAL A 452 55.33 -35.60 3.28
N GLY A 453 55.63 -34.64 2.41
CA GLY A 453 55.13 -34.52 1.04
C GLY A 453 54.41 -33.19 0.79
N THR A 454 53.83 -33.03 -0.40
CA THR A 454 53.08 -31.83 -0.77
C THR A 454 51.74 -31.76 -0.02
N GLN A 455 51.49 -30.63 0.63
CA GLN A 455 50.23 -30.31 1.29
C GLN A 455 49.65 -29.00 0.74
N THR A 456 48.34 -28.83 0.86
CA THR A 456 47.66 -27.57 0.54
C THR A 456 46.98 -27.04 1.79
N HIS A 457 47.25 -25.78 2.10
CA HIS A 457 46.64 -25.06 3.22
C HIS A 457 46.03 -23.75 2.73
N LEU A 458 45.06 -23.22 3.47
CA LEU A 458 44.30 -22.04 3.05
C LEU A 458 44.86 -20.75 3.65
N ALA A 459 45.03 -19.75 2.80
CA ALA A 459 45.40 -18.39 3.15
C ALA A 459 44.32 -17.40 2.74
N ARG A 460 44.38 -16.20 3.31
CA ARG A 460 43.59 -15.04 2.90
C ARG A 460 44.50 -13.95 2.35
N TYR A 461 44.02 -13.20 1.36
CA TYR A 461 44.66 -12.00 0.83
C TYR A 461 43.90 -10.76 1.29
N THR A 462 44.59 -9.85 1.96
CA THR A 462 44.06 -8.59 2.49
C THR A 462 44.55 -7.42 1.64
N PRO A 463 43.72 -6.84 0.75
CA PRO A 463 44.12 -5.67 -0.03
C PRO A 463 44.47 -4.50 0.89
N LEU A 464 45.34 -3.59 0.44
CA LEU A 464 45.66 -2.37 1.21
C LEU A 464 44.46 -1.41 1.29
N ASP A 465 43.64 -1.43 0.24
CA ASP A 465 42.37 -0.71 0.17
C ASP A 465 41.23 -1.65 0.53
N LEU A 466 40.77 -1.57 1.77
CA LEU A 466 39.65 -2.35 2.30
C LEU A 466 38.31 -1.64 2.13
N ILE A 467 38.32 -0.44 1.55
CA ILE A 467 37.08 0.27 1.20
C ILE A 467 36.62 -0.32 -0.13
N ASP A 468 37.46 -0.21 -1.16
CA ASP A 468 37.09 -0.53 -2.54
C ASP A 468 37.25 -2.01 -2.89
N TYR A 469 37.98 -2.78 -2.09
CA TYR A 469 38.22 -4.20 -2.34
C TYR A 469 37.95 -5.09 -1.13
N GLN A 470 37.37 -6.26 -1.40
CA GLN A 470 37.13 -7.27 -0.37
C GLN A 470 38.37 -8.11 -0.06
N VAL A 471 38.43 -8.65 1.16
CA VAL A 471 39.40 -9.70 1.52
C VAL A 471 39.05 -10.97 0.75
N VAL A 472 40.05 -11.60 0.14
CA VAL A 472 39.86 -12.88 -0.55
C VAL A 472 40.30 -14.01 0.36
N GLU A 473 39.36 -14.86 0.73
CA GLU A 473 39.59 -16.03 1.58
C GLU A 473 39.75 -17.31 0.76
N HIS A 474 40.18 -18.37 1.44
CA HIS A 474 40.33 -19.74 0.96
C HIS A 474 41.29 -19.89 -0.23
N ILE A 475 42.32 -19.06 -0.27
CA ILE A 475 43.35 -19.13 -1.32
C ILE A 475 44.26 -20.33 -1.01
N PRO A 476 44.34 -21.32 -1.91
CA PRO A 476 45.17 -22.50 -1.68
C PRO A 476 46.65 -22.16 -1.84
N VAL A 477 47.46 -22.48 -0.82
CA VAL A 477 48.92 -22.38 -0.84
C VAL A 477 49.50 -23.78 -0.70
N GLN A 478 50.40 -24.16 -1.62
CA GLN A 478 51.09 -25.44 -1.58
C GLN A 478 52.32 -25.36 -0.67
N ILE A 479 52.55 -26.40 0.13
CA ILE A 479 53.69 -26.53 1.03
C ILE A 479 54.37 -27.89 0.81
N GLU A 480 55.66 -27.88 0.52
CA GLU A 480 56.51 -29.07 0.49
C GLU A 480 57.04 -29.36 1.89
N VAL A 481 56.56 -30.45 2.50
CA VAL A 481 56.91 -30.80 3.88
C VAL A 481 58.03 -31.83 3.92
N ALA A 482 59.17 -31.45 4.51
CA ALA A 482 60.31 -32.31 4.74
C ALA A 482 60.21 -33.04 6.10
N PRO A 483 60.86 -34.21 6.27
CA PRO A 483 60.88 -34.92 7.54
C PRO A 483 61.59 -34.13 8.66
N TYR A 484 61.10 -34.25 9.89
CA TYR A 484 61.75 -33.67 11.07
C TYR A 484 63.01 -34.45 11.48
N ASP A 485 64.07 -33.76 11.90
CA ASP A 485 65.26 -34.43 12.44
C ASP A 485 64.98 -34.96 13.86
N GLY A 486 64.65 -36.24 13.95
CA GLY A 486 64.31 -36.93 15.19
C GLY A 486 65.46 -36.99 16.20
N THR A 487 66.71 -36.70 15.80
CA THR A 487 67.83 -36.62 16.75
C THR A 487 67.69 -35.47 17.75
N LEU A 488 66.86 -34.48 17.43
CA LEU A 488 66.56 -33.32 18.27
C LEU A 488 65.48 -33.61 19.32
N LEU A 489 64.78 -34.76 19.24
CA LEU A 489 63.71 -35.10 20.16
C LEU A 489 64.26 -35.50 21.55
N PRO A 490 63.54 -35.16 22.64
CA PRO A 490 63.91 -35.57 23.98
C PRO A 490 63.71 -37.08 24.14
N ILE A 491 64.79 -37.84 24.00
CA ILE A 491 64.76 -39.30 24.18
C ILE A 491 64.91 -39.61 25.67
N PRO A 492 63.95 -40.33 26.29
CA PRO A 492 64.06 -40.76 27.68
C PRO A 492 65.36 -41.51 27.96
N PRO A 493 65.90 -41.45 29.19
CA PRO A 493 67.01 -42.32 29.57
C PRO A 493 66.60 -43.78 29.40
N ILE A 494 67.55 -44.60 28.93
CA ILE A 494 67.37 -46.03 28.72
C ILE A 494 68.43 -46.72 29.58
N GLY A 495 68.00 -47.37 30.65
CA GLY A 495 68.85 -48.08 31.62
C GLY A 495 68.71 -49.60 31.53
N SER A 496 67.73 -50.14 30.80
CA SER A 496 67.53 -51.58 30.64
C SER A 496 67.02 -51.98 29.25
N ARG A 497 67.07 -53.28 28.93
CA ARG A 497 66.51 -53.84 27.69
C ARG A 497 65.00 -53.67 27.62
N GLU A 498 64.30 -53.83 28.75
CA GLU A 498 62.85 -53.65 28.84
C GLU A 498 62.45 -52.18 28.56
N GLU A 499 63.24 -51.22 29.03
CA GLU A 499 63.03 -49.79 28.74
C GLU A 499 63.33 -49.44 27.27
N ALA A 500 64.31 -50.10 26.65
CA ALA A 500 64.60 -49.95 25.22
C ALA A 500 63.50 -50.58 24.33
N GLU A 501 62.89 -51.68 24.79
CA GLU A 501 61.79 -52.35 24.11
C GLU A 501 60.48 -51.56 24.23
N ASN A 502 60.21 -50.99 25.41
CA ASN A 502 59.03 -50.17 25.73
C ASN A 502 59.26 -48.66 25.58
N LEU A 503 60.28 -48.25 24.83
CA LEU A 503 60.64 -46.85 24.64
C LEU A 503 59.44 -46.06 24.08
N VAL A 504 59.19 -44.87 24.65
CA VAL A 504 58.16 -43.93 24.16
C VAL A 504 58.84 -42.60 23.88
N ILE A 505 58.95 -42.24 22.60
CA ILE A 505 59.50 -40.95 22.16
C ILE A 505 58.35 -39.99 21.88
N ARG A 506 58.50 -38.71 22.25
CA ARG A 506 57.48 -37.68 22.05
C ARG A 506 58.02 -36.48 21.26
N HIS A 507 57.20 -35.94 20.36
CA HIS A 507 57.39 -34.64 19.70
C HIS A 507 56.27 -33.71 20.16
N GLY A 508 56.54 -32.87 21.17
CA GLY A 508 55.48 -32.14 21.87
C GLY A 508 54.45 -33.09 22.49
N ASP A 509 53.18 -32.93 22.13
CA ASP A 509 52.09 -33.81 22.56
C ASP A 509 51.99 -35.12 21.77
N TRP A 510 52.68 -35.22 20.62
CA TRP A 510 52.63 -36.40 19.76
C TRP A 510 53.48 -37.53 20.34
N VAL A 511 52.90 -38.72 20.43
CA VAL A 511 53.62 -39.96 20.79
C VAL A 511 54.01 -40.66 19.50
N LEU A 512 55.32 -40.82 19.27
CA LEU A 512 55.83 -41.51 18.09
C LEU A 512 55.51 -43.00 18.16
N GLN A 513 55.14 -43.56 17.02
CA GLN A 513 54.79 -44.97 16.86
C GLN A 513 56.01 -45.79 16.45
N LYS A 514 56.40 -46.75 17.28
CA LYS A 514 57.49 -47.68 16.99
C LYS A 514 57.13 -48.58 15.80
N GLY A 515 58.04 -48.70 14.83
CA GLY A 515 57.84 -49.38 13.54
C GLY A 515 57.29 -48.48 12.43
N VAL A 516 56.79 -47.28 12.76
CA VAL A 516 56.26 -46.30 11.77
C VAL A 516 57.12 -45.04 11.75
N ASP A 517 57.37 -44.43 12.92
CA ASP A 517 58.13 -43.18 13.07
C ASP A 517 59.60 -43.45 13.46
N TYR A 518 59.87 -44.59 14.09
CA TYR A 518 61.23 -45.03 14.43
C TYR A 518 61.30 -46.53 14.72
N GLU A 519 62.49 -47.10 14.59
CA GLU A 519 62.82 -48.47 14.99
C GLU A 519 63.92 -48.48 16.05
N THR A 520 63.94 -49.50 16.91
CA THR A 520 65.03 -49.72 17.87
C THR A 520 65.72 -51.04 17.60
N THR A 521 67.05 -51.03 17.58
CA THR A 521 67.88 -52.24 17.51
C THR A 521 68.83 -52.25 18.70
N LEU A 522 69.00 -53.44 19.30
CA LEU A 522 69.89 -53.63 20.44
C LEU A 522 71.08 -54.50 20.00
N GLU A 523 72.29 -54.03 20.28
CA GLU A 523 73.51 -54.77 20.01
C GLU A 523 74.32 -54.93 21.30
N ASP A 524 74.73 -56.17 21.58
CA ASP A 524 75.57 -56.49 22.73
C ASP A 524 77.02 -56.11 22.46
N GLN A 525 77.58 -55.20 23.27
CA GLN A 525 78.96 -54.72 23.15
C GLN A 525 79.75 -54.98 24.45
N GLY A 526 79.76 -56.23 24.91
CA GLY A 526 80.50 -56.65 26.11
C GLY A 526 79.77 -56.29 27.42
N GLU A 527 80.30 -55.35 28.20
CA GLU A 527 79.74 -54.89 29.48
C GLU A 527 78.54 -53.93 29.32
N ASN A 528 78.36 -53.37 28.12
CA ASN A 528 77.27 -52.44 27.79
C ASN A 528 76.37 -52.99 26.69
N VAL A 529 75.10 -52.55 26.70
CA VAL A 529 74.17 -52.76 25.59
C VAL A 529 74.00 -51.44 24.84
N GLN A 530 74.25 -51.45 23.53
CA GLN A 530 73.98 -50.29 22.66
C GLN A 530 72.55 -50.38 22.13
N VAL A 531 71.81 -49.27 22.25
CA VAL A 531 70.48 -49.09 21.68
C VAL A 531 70.60 -48.08 20.55
N THR A 532 70.32 -48.53 19.34
CA THR A 532 70.24 -47.69 18.14
C THR A 532 68.80 -47.40 17.82
N ILE A 533 68.42 -46.13 17.86
CA ILE A 533 67.09 -45.61 17.53
C ILE A 533 67.20 -44.98 16.14
N ARG A 534 66.55 -45.56 15.14
CA ARG A 534 66.53 -45.04 13.77
C ARG A 534 65.16 -44.43 13.47
N PHE A 535 65.10 -43.14 13.20
CA PHE A 535 63.86 -42.46 12.81
C PHE A 535 63.54 -42.67 11.33
N GLN A 536 62.25 -42.77 11.00
CA GLN A 536 61.73 -43.02 9.66
C GLN A 536 60.35 -42.38 9.43
N GLY A 537 59.84 -42.44 8.20
CA GLY A 537 58.56 -41.83 7.84
C GLY A 537 58.62 -40.30 7.91
N ASN A 538 57.85 -39.72 8.84
CA ASN A 538 57.80 -38.27 9.07
C ASN A 538 59.04 -37.72 9.81
N TYR A 539 59.93 -38.61 10.25
CA TYR A 539 61.14 -38.28 10.99
C TYR A 539 62.38 -38.86 10.30
N THR A 540 63.54 -38.25 10.53
CA THR A 540 64.85 -38.72 10.03
C THR A 540 65.91 -38.70 11.13
N GLY A 541 67.07 -39.32 10.86
CA GLY A 541 68.20 -39.34 11.79
C GLY A 541 68.32 -40.63 12.60
N THR A 542 69.40 -40.76 13.36
CA THR A 542 69.70 -41.95 14.16
C THR A 542 70.38 -41.56 15.46
N VAL A 543 69.91 -42.10 16.58
CA VAL A 543 70.42 -41.82 17.91
C VAL A 543 70.95 -43.11 18.55
N LEU A 544 72.15 -43.01 19.14
CA LEU A 544 72.79 -44.09 19.89
C LEU A 544 72.70 -43.80 21.40
N ARG A 545 72.33 -44.81 22.19
CA ARG A 545 72.36 -44.81 23.65
C ARG A 545 73.02 -46.08 24.15
N THR A 546 73.58 -46.05 25.36
CA THR A 546 74.23 -47.21 25.99
C THR A 546 73.88 -47.30 27.45
N PHE A 547 73.63 -48.51 27.95
CA PHE A 547 73.48 -48.77 29.39
C PHE A 547 74.28 -49.99 29.85
N ASP A 548 74.64 -49.97 31.13
CA ASP A 548 75.41 -51.01 31.81
C ASP A 548 74.51 -52.21 32.17
N ARG A 549 75.02 -53.42 31.91
CA ARG A 549 74.27 -54.67 32.01
C ARG A 549 73.95 -55.11 33.45
N GLU A 550 74.66 -54.59 34.46
CA GLU A 550 74.54 -55.03 35.85
C GLU A 550 73.88 -54.00 36.79
N THR A 551 73.93 -52.70 36.49
CA THR A 551 73.54 -51.64 37.45
C THR A 551 72.34 -50.76 37.06
N GLY A 552 71.88 -50.83 35.80
CA GLY A 552 70.57 -50.32 35.37
C GLY A 552 70.24 -48.84 35.59
N THR A 553 71.22 -47.96 35.84
CA THR A 553 70.95 -46.58 36.27
C THR A 553 71.10 -45.56 35.13
N GLY A 554 69.97 -45.07 34.59
CA GLY A 554 69.89 -43.92 33.69
C GLY A 554 69.27 -42.71 34.40
N GLY A 555 70.06 -41.67 34.66
CA GLY A 555 69.64 -40.50 35.44
C GLY A 555 68.77 -39.51 34.65
N GLY A 556 67.51 -39.36 35.05
CA GLY A 556 66.63 -38.27 34.64
C GLY A 556 65.99 -37.62 35.87
N SER A 557 66.10 -36.30 36.00
CA SER A 557 65.43 -35.49 37.03
C SER A 557 64.14 -34.91 36.46
N THR A 558 63.00 -35.05 37.15
CA THR A 558 61.72 -34.48 36.71
C THR A 558 61.07 -33.64 37.80
N ALA A 559 60.69 -32.41 37.45
CA ALA A 559 59.77 -31.57 38.21
C ALA A 559 58.35 -32.19 38.24
N ASN A 560 57.62 -32.00 39.35
CA ASN A 560 56.21 -32.40 39.46
C ASN A 560 55.35 -31.57 38.49
N THR A 561 54.47 -32.25 37.76
CA THR A 561 53.52 -31.60 36.83
C THR A 561 52.10 -32.12 37.04
N PHE A 562 51.11 -31.26 36.92
CA PHE A 562 49.68 -31.55 37.05
C PHE A 562 48.93 -31.31 35.73
N TRP A 563 47.72 -31.87 35.62
CA TRP A 563 46.87 -31.74 34.44
C TRP A 563 45.68 -30.82 34.68
N ILE A 564 45.38 -29.95 33.73
CA ILE A 564 44.09 -29.27 33.64
C ILE A 564 43.38 -29.76 32.39
N SER A 565 42.18 -30.33 32.55
CA SER A 565 41.35 -30.76 31.42
C SER A 565 40.31 -29.69 31.11
N ALA A 566 40.45 -29.06 29.94
CA ALA A 566 39.62 -27.97 29.46
C ALA A 566 38.71 -28.42 28.32
N GLN A 567 37.40 -28.14 28.41
CA GLN A 567 36.41 -28.54 27.41
C GLN A 567 35.33 -27.47 27.18
N ALA A 568 34.72 -27.48 26.00
CA ALA A 568 33.64 -26.58 25.62
C ALA A 568 32.51 -27.35 24.91
N THR A 569 31.25 -26.97 25.12
CA THR A 569 30.12 -27.52 24.34
C THR A 569 30.06 -26.90 22.93
N ALA A 570 29.25 -27.47 22.03
CA ALA A 570 28.99 -26.86 20.73
C ALA A 570 28.39 -25.44 20.92
N GLY A 571 29.03 -24.43 20.33
CA GLY A 571 28.62 -23.02 20.42
C GLY A 571 29.71 -22.02 20.79
N GLY A 572 30.97 -22.45 20.97
CA GLY A 572 32.11 -21.56 21.22
C GLY A 572 33.40 -22.33 21.45
N SER A 573 34.48 -21.63 21.77
CA SER A 573 35.82 -22.19 22.02
C SER A 573 36.36 -21.80 23.40
N MET A 574 37.35 -22.55 23.88
CA MET A 574 38.14 -22.25 25.07
C MET A 574 39.63 -22.40 24.74
N THR A 575 40.46 -21.42 25.11
CA THR A 575 41.91 -21.42 24.84
C THR A 575 42.70 -21.16 26.12
N PRO A 576 43.62 -22.05 26.53
CA PRO A 576 43.93 -23.35 25.90
C PRO A 576 42.80 -24.38 26.09
N SER A 577 42.60 -25.29 25.12
CA SER A 577 41.65 -26.42 25.23
C SER A 577 42.37 -27.75 25.43
N GLY A 578 41.64 -28.80 25.81
CA GLY A 578 42.21 -30.14 25.97
C GLY A 578 42.97 -30.33 27.28
N LYS A 579 43.93 -31.27 27.29
CA LYS A 579 44.74 -31.57 28.49
C LYS A 579 46.00 -30.70 28.51
N LEU A 580 46.00 -29.67 29.35
CA LEU A 580 47.16 -28.82 29.59
C LEU A 580 48.02 -29.39 30.72
N ARG A 581 49.32 -29.56 30.48
CA ARG A 581 50.30 -29.93 31.50
C ARG A 581 50.93 -28.68 32.08
N VAL A 582 50.88 -28.52 33.40
CA VAL A 582 51.44 -27.38 34.13
C VAL A 582 52.39 -27.83 35.22
N MET A 583 53.39 -27.02 35.55
CA MET A 583 54.28 -27.29 36.69
C MET A 583 53.55 -26.97 38.00
N GLU A 584 53.95 -27.66 39.07
CA GLU A 584 53.51 -27.33 40.43
C GLU A 584 53.78 -25.85 40.74
N GLY A 585 52.72 -25.09 41.05
CA GLY A 585 52.78 -23.65 41.34
C GLY A 585 52.38 -22.72 40.18
N ASP A 586 52.19 -23.23 38.96
CA ASP A 586 51.75 -22.43 37.81
C ASP A 586 50.33 -21.87 38.00
N THR A 587 50.02 -20.74 37.34
CA THR A 587 48.71 -20.07 37.40
C THR A 587 48.12 -19.84 36.00
N PRO A 588 47.75 -20.91 35.27
CA PRO A 588 47.27 -20.81 33.89
C PRO A 588 45.96 -20.02 33.79
N SER A 589 45.76 -19.36 32.65
CA SER A 589 44.56 -18.58 32.33
C SER A 589 43.90 -19.15 31.08
N PHE A 590 42.57 -19.13 31.06
CA PHE A 590 41.72 -19.63 29.98
C PHE A 590 40.87 -18.48 29.46
N THR A 591 40.76 -18.34 28.14
CA THR A 591 39.86 -17.43 27.44
C THR A 591 38.73 -18.23 26.80
N ILE A 592 37.49 -17.76 26.93
CA ILE A 592 36.29 -18.42 26.45
C ILE A 592 35.60 -17.49 25.44
N THR A 593 35.40 -17.97 24.22
CA THR A 593 34.88 -17.16 23.10
C THR A 593 33.65 -17.84 22.49
N PRO A 594 32.45 -17.24 22.57
CA PRO A 594 31.27 -17.74 21.87
C PRO A 594 31.47 -17.72 20.34
N ARG A 595 30.90 -18.69 19.63
CA ARG A 595 30.78 -18.68 18.17
C ARG A 595 29.61 -17.76 17.79
N GLU A 596 29.69 -17.13 16.62
CA GLU A 596 28.56 -16.42 16.02
C GLU A 596 27.30 -17.30 16.02
N GLY A 597 26.15 -16.75 16.43
CA GLY A 597 24.92 -17.53 16.63
C GLY A 597 24.75 -18.14 18.02
N TYR A 598 25.68 -17.94 18.98
CA TYR A 598 25.63 -18.55 20.32
C TYR A 598 26.06 -17.58 21.43
N ARG A 599 25.57 -17.79 22.66
CA ARG A 599 26.04 -17.08 23.88
C ARG A 599 26.58 -18.03 24.95
N LEU A 600 27.52 -17.55 25.77
CA LEU A 600 28.08 -18.28 26.91
C LEU A 600 27.06 -18.35 28.05
N GLN A 601 26.66 -19.56 28.44
CA GLN A 601 25.71 -19.77 29.53
C GLN A 601 26.42 -19.84 30.89
N ASP A 602 27.51 -20.60 31.01
CA ASP A 602 28.24 -20.79 32.27
C ASP A 602 29.65 -21.38 32.06
N VAL A 603 30.53 -21.17 33.04
CA VAL A 603 31.83 -21.85 33.16
C VAL A 603 31.87 -22.60 34.49
N LEU A 604 32.29 -23.87 34.44
CA LEU A 604 32.39 -24.77 35.59
C LEU A 604 33.86 -25.12 35.85
N VAL A 605 34.33 -24.98 37.09
CA VAL A 605 35.66 -25.44 37.53
C VAL A 605 35.47 -26.49 38.61
N ASP A 606 36.03 -27.68 38.38
CA ASP A 606 35.82 -28.87 39.22
C ASP A 606 34.34 -29.13 39.53
N GLY A 607 33.50 -28.92 38.51
CA GLY A 607 32.05 -29.10 38.57
C GLY A 607 31.28 -28.00 39.30
N ARG A 608 31.92 -26.89 39.69
CA ARG A 608 31.28 -25.74 40.37
C ARG A 608 31.24 -24.53 39.45
N SER A 609 30.08 -23.88 39.37
CA SER A 609 29.87 -22.69 38.54
C SER A 609 30.69 -21.51 39.04
N VAL A 610 31.31 -20.79 38.10
CA VAL A 610 31.99 -19.52 38.32
C VAL A 610 31.36 -18.38 37.51
N GLY A 611 30.19 -18.62 36.90
CA GLY A 611 29.46 -17.68 36.07
C GLY A 611 29.91 -17.66 34.61
N ALA A 612 29.17 -16.92 33.78
CA ALA A 612 29.47 -16.72 32.35
C ALA A 612 30.65 -15.74 32.15
N VAL A 613 31.84 -16.14 32.61
CA VAL A 613 33.08 -15.36 32.49
C VAL A 613 33.80 -15.71 31.20
N THR A 614 34.23 -14.69 30.46
CA THR A 614 35.00 -14.86 29.21
C THR A 614 36.50 -15.10 29.45
N THR A 615 36.96 -14.96 30.70
CA THR A 615 38.30 -15.35 31.13
C THR A 615 38.29 -15.96 32.53
N TYR A 616 39.12 -16.98 32.76
CA TYR A 616 39.30 -17.63 34.07
C TYR A 616 40.77 -17.96 34.35
N ARG A 617 41.28 -17.54 35.52
CA ARG A 617 42.66 -17.80 35.97
C ARG A 617 42.68 -18.69 37.20
N PHE A 618 43.47 -19.77 37.15
CA PHE A 618 43.69 -20.65 38.30
C PHE A 618 44.61 -20.00 39.35
N ALA A 619 44.35 -20.28 40.62
CA ALA A 619 45.32 -20.12 41.71
C ALA A 619 46.50 -21.11 41.52
N PRO A 620 47.65 -20.94 42.22
CA PRO A 620 48.81 -21.81 42.03
C PRO A 620 48.45 -23.30 42.08
N VAL A 621 48.69 -24.00 40.98
CA VAL A 621 48.21 -25.36 40.77
C VAL A 621 49.01 -26.33 41.64
N THR A 622 48.32 -27.02 42.54
CA THR A 622 48.89 -28.01 43.46
C THR A 622 48.32 -29.42 43.27
N ALA A 623 47.35 -29.57 42.36
CA ALA A 623 46.71 -30.82 41.98
C ALA A 623 46.14 -30.70 40.55
N SER A 624 45.61 -31.78 39.99
CA SER A 624 44.95 -31.72 38.67
C SER A 624 43.52 -31.17 38.79
N HIS A 625 43.06 -30.44 37.76
CA HIS A 625 41.76 -29.74 37.73
C HIS A 625 40.99 -29.98 36.43
N THR A 626 39.70 -29.59 36.43
CA THR A 626 38.84 -29.54 35.24
C THR A 626 38.21 -28.15 35.07
N ILE A 627 38.08 -27.70 33.82
CA ILE A 627 37.35 -26.49 33.46
C ILE A 627 36.47 -26.75 32.24
N SER A 628 35.20 -26.34 32.28
CA SER A 628 34.28 -26.53 31.15
C SER A 628 33.39 -25.33 30.89
N ALA A 629 33.23 -24.92 29.64
CA ALA A 629 32.31 -23.87 29.21
C ALA A 629 31.08 -24.45 28.50
N ARG A 630 29.90 -23.89 28.78
CA ARG A 630 28.63 -24.27 28.16
C ARG A 630 28.04 -23.10 27.37
N PHE A 631 27.68 -23.35 26.11
CA PHE A 631 27.08 -22.39 25.18
C PHE A 631 25.67 -22.80 24.78
N VAL A 632 24.83 -21.83 24.41
CA VAL A 632 23.46 -22.03 23.89
C VAL A 632 23.25 -21.21 22.61
N PRO A 633 22.50 -21.71 21.59
CA PRO A 633 22.17 -20.96 20.37
C PRO A 633 21.40 -19.67 20.68
N LEU A 634 21.51 -18.67 19.80
CA LEU A 634 20.75 -17.42 19.87
C LEU A 634 19.26 -17.61 19.51
N ASP A 635 18.85 -18.75 18.91
CA ASP A 635 17.46 -19.01 18.46
C ASP A 635 16.50 -19.51 19.54
N SER A 636 16.98 -19.82 20.75
CA SER A 636 16.10 -19.93 21.92
C SER A 636 15.94 -18.54 22.52
N GLY A 637 15.09 -17.71 21.91
CA GLY A 637 14.67 -16.43 22.49
C GLY A 637 14.06 -16.63 23.88
N LEU A 638 14.04 -15.56 24.67
CA LEU A 638 13.34 -15.56 25.96
C LEU A 638 11.83 -15.69 25.71
N SER A 639 11.12 -16.46 26.54
CA SER A 639 9.67 -16.63 26.38
C SER A 639 8.92 -15.31 26.60
N PRO A 640 7.67 -15.16 26.13
CA PRO A 640 6.88 -13.95 26.37
C PRO A 640 6.68 -13.64 27.87
N GLU A 641 6.71 -14.66 28.73
CA GLU A 641 6.68 -14.50 30.20
C GLU A 641 8.00 -13.95 30.77
N GLU A 642 9.13 -14.36 30.19
CA GLU A 642 10.47 -13.91 30.59
C GLU A 642 10.72 -12.47 30.15
N THR A 643 10.37 -12.13 28.91
CA THR A 643 10.47 -10.76 28.35
C THR A 643 9.44 -9.79 28.94
N GLY A 644 8.38 -10.31 29.57
CA GLY A 644 7.28 -9.52 30.11
C GLY A 644 6.22 -9.12 29.09
N VAL A 645 6.35 -9.53 27.83
CA VAL A 645 5.33 -9.32 26.78
C VAL A 645 3.97 -9.89 27.20
N ALA A 646 3.97 -11.07 27.81
CA ALA A 646 2.77 -11.74 28.29
C ALA A 646 2.06 -10.98 29.42
N ASP A 647 2.67 -9.94 30.02
CA ASP A 647 2.00 -9.13 31.04
C ASP A 647 0.89 -8.24 30.42
N LEU A 648 1.04 -7.84 29.15
CA LEU A 648 0.17 -6.88 28.48
C LEU A 648 -0.47 -7.39 27.18
N LEU A 649 0.26 -8.22 26.43
CA LEU A 649 -0.22 -8.78 25.17
C LEU A 649 -0.75 -10.21 25.34
N ASP A 650 -1.77 -10.56 24.55
CA ASP A 650 -2.31 -11.91 24.48
C ASP A 650 -1.40 -12.80 23.65
N THR A 651 -0.55 -13.53 24.38
CA THR A 651 0.44 -14.45 23.82
C THR A 651 -0.05 -15.89 23.77
N GLN A 652 -1.24 -16.17 24.32
CA GLN A 652 -1.75 -17.53 24.50
C GLN A 652 -2.87 -17.82 23.51
N SER A 653 -3.73 -16.84 23.20
CA SER A 653 -4.78 -17.04 22.19
C SER A 653 -4.21 -16.76 20.80
N HIS A 654 -4.10 -17.80 19.96
CA HIS A 654 -3.60 -17.71 18.59
C HIS A 654 -4.65 -17.13 17.62
N HIS A 655 -5.15 -15.94 17.94
CA HIS A 655 -6.02 -15.18 17.05
C HIS A 655 -5.21 -14.42 16.00
N ALA A 656 -5.80 -14.28 14.81
CA ALA A 656 -5.25 -13.44 13.75
C ALA A 656 -5.12 -11.99 14.22
N TYR A 657 -3.93 -11.41 14.03
CA TYR A 657 -3.61 -10.04 14.41
C TYR A 657 -3.18 -9.17 13.22
N VAL A 658 -3.03 -9.76 12.03
CA VAL A 658 -2.84 -9.03 10.77
C VAL A 658 -3.88 -9.41 9.72
N PHE A 659 -4.19 -8.45 8.86
CA PHE A 659 -5.15 -8.58 7.77
C PHE A 659 -4.58 -7.95 6.48
N GLY A 660 -5.02 -8.46 5.33
CA GLY A 660 -4.69 -7.89 4.02
C GLY A 660 -5.44 -6.58 3.73
N TYR A 661 -5.08 -5.95 2.62
CA TYR A 661 -5.74 -4.77 2.10
C TYR A 661 -7.10 -5.12 1.46
N PRO A 662 -8.00 -4.14 1.24
CA PRO A 662 -9.30 -4.35 0.63
C PRO A 662 -9.27 -4.96 -0.79
N ASP A 663 -8.15 -4.79 -1.51
CA ASP A 663 -7.89 -5.37 -2.83
C ASP A 663 -7.51 -6.86 -2.79
N GLY A 664 -7.44 -7.45 -1.59
CA GLY A 664 -7.14 -8.86 -1.35
C GLY A 664 -5.65 -9.20 -1.23
N ARG A 665 -4.74 -8.23 -1.38
CA ARG A 665 -3.29 -8.44 -1.23
C ARG A 665 -2.84 -8.27 0.23
N PHE A 666 -1.73 -8.87 0.63
CA PHE A 666 -1.13 -8.60 1.94
C PHE A 666 -0.21 -7.38 1.91
N GLY A 667 0.50 -7.16 0.80
CA GLY A 667 1.56 -6.19 0.60
C GLY A 667 2.78 -6.46 1.48
N PRO A 668 3.47 -7.62 1.34
CA PRO A 668 4.51 -8.01 2.28
C PRO A 668 5.73 -7.09 2.24
N ASP A 669 6.06 -6.50 1.09
CA ASP A 669 7.17 -5.57 0.89
C ASP A 669 6.75 -4.09 1.03
N ASP A 670 5.46 -3.81 1.25
CA ASP A 670 4.99 -2.45 1.46
C ASP A 670 5.54 -1.89 2.78
N PRO A 671 5.94 -0.61 2.81
CA PRO A 671 6.24 0.09 4.05
C PRO A 671 5.04 0.12 4.99
N MET A 672 5.24 -0.22 6.26
CA MET A 672 4.20 -0.14 7.28
C MET A 672 4.01 1.30 7.78
N THR A 673 2.76 1.76 7.90
CA THR A 673 2.45 3.08 8.48
C THR A 673 2.37 3.05 10.00
N ARG A 674 2.51 4.21 10.66
CA ARG A 674 2.33 4.35 12.12
C ARG A 674 0.97 3.83 12.60
N ALA A 675 -0.10 4.14 11.86
CA ALA A 675 -1.44 3.69 12.16
C ALA A 675 -1.59 2.17 12.09
N GLN A 676 -1.01 1.53 11.05
CA GLN A 676 -1.00 0.08 10.92
C GLN A 676 -0.26 -0.60 12.08
N ALA A 677 0.92 -0.10 12.45
CA ALA A 677 1.68 -0.62 13.58
C ALA A 677 0.89 -0.50 14.89
N ALA A 678 0.30 0.68 15.16
CA ALA A 678 -0.53 0.90 16.34
C ALA A 678 -1.74 -0.04 16.39
N GLN A 679 -2.41 -0.27 15.26
CA GLN A 679 -3.53 -1.19 15.19
C GLN A 679 -3.12 -2.63 15.50
N ILE A 680 -1.96 -3.08 15.02
CA ILE A 680 -1.47 -4.43 15.27
C ILE A 680 -1.24 -4.65 16.77
N PHE A 681 -0.49 -3.76 17.43
CA PHE A 681 -0.26 -3.87 18.88
C PHE A 681 -1.55 -3.76 19.68
N TYR A 682 -2.48 -2.88 19.28
CA TYR A 682 -3.79 -2.78 19.92
C TYR A 682 -4.58 -4.08 19.80
N SER A 683 -4.52 -4.75 18.65
CA SER A 683 -5.24 -6.01 18.42
C SER A 683 -4.76 -7.12 19.37
N LEU A 684 -3.48 -7.10 19.73
CA LEU A 684 -2.83 -8.03 20.65
C LEU A 684 -3.02 -7.68 22.14
N LEU A 685 -3.61 -6.54 22.52
CA LEU A 685 -3.80 -6.20 23.94
C LEU A 685 -4.77 -7.17 24.64
N LYS A 686 -4.39 -7.64 25.84
CA LYS A 686 -5.26 -8.41 26.74
C LYS A 686 -6.45 -7.60 27.24
N ASP A 687 -6.18 -6.35 27.66
CA ASP A 687 -7.19 -5.42 28.15
C ASP A 687 -7.28 -4.21 27.22
N LYS A 688 -8.44 -4.07 26.58
CA LYS A 688 -8.78 -2.97 25.67
C LYS A 688 -9.69 -1.93 26.32
N ASP A 689 -10.16 -2.17 27.54
CA ASP A 689 -11.06 -1.28 28.28
C ASP A 689 -10.28 -0.23 29.07
N VAL A 690 -9.46 0.53 28.33
CA VAL A 690 -8.61 1.60 28.87
C VAL A 690 -9.35 2.94 28.75
N PRO A 691 -9.51 3.71 29.84
CA PRO A 691 -10.01 5.09 29.76
C PRO A 691 -9.08 5.95 28.89
N ILE A 692 -9.63 6.61 27.89
CA ILE A 692 -8.86 7.47 26.98
C ILE A 692 -8.44 8.75 27.71
N ALA A 693 -7.14 8.90 27.95
CA ALA A 693 -6.52 10.01 28.68
C ALA A 693 -5.51 10.81 27.83
N ALA A 694 -5.10 10.26 26.68
CA ALA A 694 -4.20 10.91 25.73
C ALA A 694 -4.68 10.67 24.28
N GLY A 695 -4.37 11.63 23.40
CA GLY A 695 -4.68 11.59 21.98
C GLY A 695 -3.91 12.64 21.20
N PHE A 696 -4.08 12.66 19.88
CA PHE A 696 -3.33 13.53 18.96
C PHE A 696 -4.28 14.34 18.08
N SER A 697 -3.84 15.54 17.69
CA SER A 697 -4.66 16.50 16.94
C SER A 697 -4.98 16.08 15.49
N ASP A 698 -4.17 15.20 14.93
CA ASP A 698 -4.28 14.63 13.58
C ASP A 698 -4.88 13.21 13.57
N VAL A 699 -5.50 12.80 14.68
CA VAL A 699 -6.22 11.52 14.80
C VAL A 699 -7.66 11.82 15.16
N THR A 700 -8.54 11.83 14.15
CA THR A 700 -9.98 12.09 14.33
C THR A 700 -10.71 10.83 14.75
N ASP A 701 -11.76 10.98 15.59
CA ASP A 701 -12.48 9.88 16.23
C ASP A 701 -13.15 8.89 15.25
N ASP A 702 -13.37 9.30 14.00
CA ASP A 702 -14.02 8.52 12.93
C ASP A 702 -13.05 7.66 12.10
N THR A 703 -11.74 7.82 12.30
CA THR A 703 -10.73 7.01 11.60
C THR A 703 -10.62 5.59 12.17
N TRP A 704 -10.35 4.61 11.32
CA TRP A 704 -10.30 3.19 11.70
C TRP A 704 -9.23 2.87 12.77
N TYR A 705 -8.18 3.68 12.88
CA TYR A 705 -7.09 3.54 13.84
C TYR A 705 -7.25 4.41 15.10
N ALA A 706 -8.26 5.29 15.17
CA ALA A 706 -8.39 6.27 16.26
C ALA A 706 -8.37 5.62 17.64
N ARG A 707 -9.17 4.56 17.81
CA ARG A 707 -9.25 3.82 19.07
C ARG A 707 -7.92 3.18 19.44
N ALA A 708 -7.23 2.57 18.48
CA ALA A 708 -5.94 1.92 18.71
C ALA A 708 -4.89 2.93 19.16
N VAL A 709 -4.75 4.03 18.43
CA VAL A 709 -3.77 5.09 18.74
C VAL A 709 -4.06 5.71 20.11
N ASN A 710 -5.29 6.10 20.37
CA ASN A 710 -5.67 6.77 21.63
C ASN A 710 -5.54 5.84 22.84
N THR A 711 -5.91 4.56 22.72
CA THR A 711 -5.71 3.56 23.78
C THR A 711 -4.23 3.36 24.09
N LEU A 712 -3.40 3.11 23.07
CA LEU A 712 -1.97 2.87 23.26
C LEU A 712 -1.23 4.12 23.77
N ALA A 713 -1.65 5.32 23.34
CA ALA A 713 -1.11 6.57 23.85
C ALA A 713 -1.47 6.76 25.33
N SER A 714 -2.70 6.42 25.72
CA SER A 714 -3.16 6.48 27.11
C SER A 714 -2.44 5.49 28.03
N LEU A 715 -1.97 4.36 27.49
CA LEU A 715 -1.10 3.40 28.18
C LEU A 715 0.39 3.80 28.18
N GLY A 716 0.76 4.90 27.49
CA GLY A 716 2.14 5.33 27.32
C GLY A 716 2.98 4.40 26.44
N LYS A 717 2.34 3.61 25.56
CA LYS A 717 3.01 2.63 24.69
C LYS A 717 3.34 3.16 23.31
N VAL A 718 2.65 4.21 22.88
CA VAL A 718 3.00 4.97 21.68
C VAL A 718 3.10 6.45 22.01
N ALA A 719 4.02 7.13 21.34
CA ALA A 719 4.24 8.57 21.48
C ALA A 719 4.00 9.28 20.14
N GLY A 720 3.68 10.57 20.23
CA GLY A 720 3.60 11.45 19.06
C GLY A 720 4.98 11.84 18.54
N VAL A 721 5.01 12.47 17.38
CA VAL A 721 6.25 12.92 16.72
C VAL A 721 6.62 14.37 17.05
N GLY A 722 5.86 15.03 17.94
CA GLY A 722 5.98 16.46 18.25
C GLY A 722 4.70 17.23 17.95
N GLU A 723 4.58 18.44 18.51
CA GLU A 723 3.46 19.38 18.26
C GLU A 723 2.04 18.81 18.50
N GLY A 724 1.91 17.75 19.30
CA GLY A 724 0.63 17.08 19.52
C GLY A 724 0.12 16.28 18.31
N LYS A 725 1.02 15.82 17.42
CA LYS A 725 0.69 15.02 16.23
C LYS A 725 1.22 13.59 16.31
N PHE A 726 0.52 12.67 15.65
CA PHE A 726 0.88 11.25 15.52
C PHE A 726 1.47 10.89 14.15
N LEU A 727 1.00 11.54 13.07
CA LEU A 727 1.24 11.23 11.66
C LEU A 727 0.85 9.80 11.26
N PRO A 728 -0.46 9.46 11.27
CA PRO A 728 -0.95 8.08 11.11
C PRO A 728 -0.52 7.39 9.81
N ASP A 729 -0.54 8.10 8.68
CA ASP A 729 -0.24 7.52 7.36
C ASP A 729 1.25 7.54 7.02
N ARG A 730 2.10 8.14 7.87
CA ARG A 730 3.54 8.17 7.65
C ARG A 730 4.13 6.76 7.81
N PRO A 731 4.88 6.24 6.82
CA PRO A 731 5.68 5.04 6.99
C PRO A 731 6.68 5.15 8.14
N ILE A 732 6.87 4.06 8.90
CA ILE A 732 7.83 4.01 10.01
C ILE A 732 9.11 3.29 9.66
N THR A 733 10.19 3.72 10.31
CA THR A 733 11.47 3.02 10.21
C THR A 733 11.50 1.75 11.05
N ARG A 734 12.47 0.88 10.78
CA ARG A 734 12.75 -0.31 11.59
C ARG A 734 13.01 0.02 13.05
N ALA A 735 13.77 1.08 13.32
CA ALA A 735 14.02 1.56 14.68
C ALA A 735 12.73 2.01 15.39
N GLU A 736 11.85 2.72 14.69
CA GLU A 736 10.56 3.15 15.25
C GLU A 736 9.66 1.96 15.60
N PHE A 737 9.56 0.97 14.71
CA PHE A 737 8.76 -0.22 14.95
C PHE A 737 9.29 -1.05 16.13
N VAL A 738 10.60 -1.29 16.19
CA VAL A 738 11.22 -2.02 17.30
C VAL A 738 11.06 -1.27 18.62
N THR A 739 11.14 0.06 18.60
CA THR A 739 10.88 0.88 19.80
C THR A 739 9.44 0.74 20.29
N MET A 740 8.46 0.70 19.38
CA MET A 740 7.07 0.41 19.74
C MET A 740 6.92 -0.98 20.36
N ALA A 741 7.55 -2.01 19.77
CA ALA A 741 7.52 -3.39 20.29
C ALA A 741 8.12 -3.49 21.70
N MET A 742 9.26 -2.86 21.93
CA MET A 742 9.95 -2.86 23.23
C MET A 742 9.15 -2.14 24.32
N GLY A 743 8.21 -1.27 23.96
CA GLY A 743 7.28 -0.63 24.91
C GLY A 743 6.44 -1.61 25.72
N PHE A 744 6.28 -2.86 25.27
CA PHE A 744 5.49 -3.91 25.94
C PHE A 744 6.31 -4.85 26.82
N THR A 745 7.59 -4.55 27.03
CA THR A 745 8.54 -5.46 27.69
C THR A 745 8.97 -4.99 29.06
N ARG A 746 9.62 -5.89 29.81
CA ARG A 746 10.49 -5.53 30.92
C ARG A 746 11.85 -5.04 30.37
N PRO A 747 12.60 -4.21 31.11
CA PRO A 747 13.93 -3.76 30.66
C PRO A 747 14.90 -4.94 30.47
N ALA A 748 15.66 -4.92 29.38
CA ALA A 748 16.67 -5.93 29.04
C ALA A 748 17.89 -5.86 29.99
N SER A 749 18.69 -6.93 30.04
CA SER A 749 19.76 -7.13 31.05
C SER A 749 20.98 -6.22 30.87
N GLY A 750 21.05 -5.46 29.76
CA GLY A 750 22.07 -4.43 29.52
C GLY A 750 23.33 -4.93 28.81
N ALA A 751 23.19 -5.87 27.86
CA ALA A 751 24.28 -6.18 26.93
C ALA A 751 24.59 -4.99 26.01
N ALA A 752 25.82 -4.89 25.48
CA ALA A 752 26.12 -3.89 24.46
C ALA A 752 25.46 -4.28 23.13
N CYS A 753 24.95 -3.31 22.38
CA CYS A 753 24.38 -3.56 21.05
C CYS A 753 25.46 -4.09 20.10
N ALA A 754 25.17 -5.17 19.39
CA ALA A 754 26.11 -5.82 18.47
C ALA A 754 26.08 -5.23 17.05
N PHE A 755 25.10 -4.38 16.73
CA PHE A 755 24.96 -3.79 15.40
C PHE A 755 25.88 -2.55 15.26
N PRO A 756 26.74 -2.51 14.23
CA PRO A 756 27.76 -1.46 14.06
C PRO A 756 27.18 -0.08 13.71
N ASP A 757 25.94 -0.03 13.21
CA ASP A 757 25.19 1.16 12.82
C ASP A 757 24.21 1.65 13.91
N VAL A 758 24.33 1.12 15.13
CA VAL A 758 23.49 1.48 16.28
C VAL A 758 24.40 1.93 17.43
N GLY A 759 24.53 3.24 17.60
CA GLY A 759 25.40 3.87 18.58
C GLY A 759 24.71 4.11 19.94
N PRO A 760 25.43 4.11 21.08
CA PRO A 760 24.86 4.33 22.41
C PRO A 760 24.07 5.63 22.62
N GLU A 761 24.28 6.64 21.77
CA GLU A 761 23.59 7.93 21.82
C GLU A 761 22.33 7.96 20.94
N ASP A 762 22.06 6.91 20.16
CA ASP A 762 20.86 6.83 19.34
C ASP A 762 19.62 6.67 20.23
N TRP A 763 18.57 7.42 19.93
CA TRP A 763 17.33 7.39 20.71
C TRP A 763 16.65 6.00 20.76
N PHE A 764 16.98 5.13 19.80
CA PHE A 764 16.50 3.75 19.71
C PHE A 764 17.50 2.70 20.23
N TYR A 765 18.66 3.10 20.74
CA TYR A 765 19.74 2.19 21.12
C TYR A 765 19.26 1.09 22.08
N ASP A 766 18.60 1.48 23.19
CA ASP A 766 18.12 0.54 24.20
C ASP A 766 17.05 -0.41 23.63
N ALA A 767 16.21 0.08 22.72
CA ALA A 767 15.17 -0.73 22.10
C ALA A 767 15.76 -1.78 21.15
N VAL A 768 16.70 -1.38 20.28
CA VAL A 768 17.34 -2.30 19.34
C VAL A 768 18.21 -3.31 20.10
N MET A 769 18.98 -2.85 21.08
CA MET A 769 19.76 -3.73 21.95
C MET A 769 18.87 -4.75 22.66
N GLY A 770 17.77 -4.30 23.29
CA GLY A 770 16.86 -5.20 24.00
C GLY A 770 16.13 -6.18 23.08
N ALA A 771 15.68 -5.74 21.90
CA ALA A 771 15.04 -6.62 20.93
C ALA A 771 16.01 -7.66 20.36
N ALA A 772 17.29 -7.30 20.20
CA ALA A 772 18.34 -8.26 19.83
C ALA A 772 18.63 -9.24 20.97
N GLU A 773 18.71 -8.76 22.22
CA GLU A 773 18.89 -9.60 23.41
C GLU A 773 17.75 -10.62 23.58
N TYR A 774 16.52 -10.21 23.26
CA TYR A 774 15.34 -11.07 23.28
C TYR A 774 15.23 -12.00 22.07
N GLY A 775 16.08 -11.85 21.06
CA GLY A 775 16.11 -12.69 19.86
C GLY A 775 15.03 -12.35 18.83
N TRP A 776 14.46 -11.14 18.87
CA TRP A 776 13.39 -10.72 17.96
C TRP A 776 13.93 -10.21 16.63
N ILE A 777 15.15 -9.68 16.65
CA ILE A 777 15.86 -9.14 15.49
C ILE A 777 17.28 -9.72 15.42
N SER A 778 17.77 -9.94 14.20
CA SER A 778 19.10 -10.50 13.92
C SER A 778 19.97 -9.60 13.04
N GLY A 779 19.45 -8.42 12.64
CA GLY A 779 20.11 -7.53 11.68
C GLY A 779 19.96 -7.97 10.22
N CYS A 780 20.62 -7.23 9.34
CA CYS A 780 20.76 -7.45 7.91
C CYS A 780 21.95 -8.38 7.63
N PRO A 781 22.04 -9.00 6.43
CA PRO A 781 23.14 -9.91 6.08
C PRO A 781 24.55 -9.30 6.15
N ASP A 782 24.67 -7.98 6.08
CA ASP A 782 25.92 -7.23 6.22
C ASP A 782 26.29 -6.93 7.68
N GLY A 783 25.51 -7.44 8.65
CA GLY A 783 25.71 -7.27 10.08
C GLY A 783 25.11 -5.99 10.66
N SER A 784 24.51 -5.10 9.84
CA SER A 784 23.85 -3.88 10.30
C SER A 784 22.44 -4.13 10.85
N PHE A 785 21.85 -3.18 11.57
CA PHE A 785 20.42 -3.19 11.90
C PHE A 785 19.56 -2.49 10.85
N ASP A 786 20.13 -1.47 10.21
CA ASP A 786 19.51 -0.51 9.30
C ASP A 786 18.34 0.25 9.94
N PRO A 787 18.61 1.14 10.91
CA PRO A 787 17.57 1.78 11.74
C PRO A 787 16.66 2.74 10.99
N GLN A 788 17.12 3.31 9.87
CA GLN A 788 16.39 4.33 9.11
C GLN A 788 15.58 3.77 7.94
N ARG A 789 15.88 2.56 7.48
CA ARG A 789 15.05 1.91 6.47
C ARG A 789 13.64 1.68 6.97
N LEU A 790 12.66 1.91 6.08
CA LEU A 790 11.26 1.64 6.37
C LEU A 790 11.05 0.15 6.64
N VAL A 791 10.33 -0.16 7.71
CA VAL A 791 9.98 -1.56 8.00
C VAL A 791 8.89 -2.01 7.04
N THR A 792 9.07 -3.17 6.43
CA THR A 792 8.04 -3.78 5.59
C THR A 792 7.01 -4.53 6.44
N ARG A 793 5.82 -4.78 5.87
CA ARG A 793 4.78 -5.56 6.57
C ARG A 793 5.22 -7.00 6.88
N GLY A 794 5.97 -7.66 5.99
CA GLY A 794 6.53 -8.99 6.21
C GLY A 794 7.58 -9.04 7.33
N GLU A 795 8.44 -8.02 7.42
CA GLU A 795 9.41 -7.87 8.51
C GLU A 795 8.74 -7.66 9.87
N ALA A 796 7.75 -6.77 9.92
CA ALA A 796 7.02 -6.48 11.14
C ALA A 796 6.33 -7.73 11.73
N VAL A 797 5.65 -8.52 10.89
CA VAL A 797 5.01 -9.77 11.31
C VAL A 797 6.04 -10.80 11.78
N SER A 798 7.18 -10.91 11.10
CA SER A 798 8.26 -11.82 11.49
C SER A 798 8.84 -11.47 12.86
N ILE A 799 9.01 -10.18 13.15
CA ILE A 799 9.47 -9.69 14.46
C ILE A 799 8.41 -9.99 15.53
N LEU A 800 7.13 -9.71 15.24
CA LEU A 800 6.04 -9.94 16.20
C LEU A 800 5.82 -11.41 16.53
N ASN A 801 5.93 -12.32 15.56
CA ASN A 801 5.83 -13.75 15.85
C ASN A 801 6.96 -14.22 16.78
N ARG A 802 8.20 -13.73 16.61
CA ARG A 802 9.29 -14.01 17.56
C ARG A 802 9.00 -13.41 18.94
N MET A 803 8.47 -12.19 18.99
CA MET A 803 8.07 -11.51 20.23
C MET A 803 6.96 -12.25 20.99
N LEU A 804 6.01 -12.85 20.28
CA LEU A 804 4.90 -13.61 20.83
C LEU A 804 5.24 -15.10 21.04
N ASP A 805 6.43 -15.54 20.62
CA ASP A 805 6.85 -16.94 20.55
C ASP A 805 5.88 -17.82 19.75
N ARG A 806 5.39 -17.31 18.62
CA ARG A 806 4.49 -17.98 17.67
C ARG A 806 5.23 -18.54 16.46
N ARG A 807 4.84 -19.72 16.00
CA ARG A 807 5.47 -20.42 14.87
C ARG A 807 4.41 -21.15 14.04
N ALA A 808 4.46 -20.90 12.74
CA ALA A 808 3.63 -21.63 11.80
C ALA A 808 3.94 -23.13 11.81
N ASP A 809 2.90 -23.94 11.77
CA ASP A 809 3.00 -25.36 11.47
C ASP A 809 2.96 -25.56 9.95
N ARG A 810 4.15 -25.67 9.34
CA ARG A 810 4.29 -25.84 7.88
C ARG A 810 3.54 -27.07 7.36
N ALA A 811 3.53 -28.17 8.12
CA ALA A 811 2.86 -29.39 7.70
C ALA A 811 1.34 -29.18 7.66
N PHE A 812 0.79 -28.49 8.66
CA PHE A 812 -0.63 -28.10 8.66
C PHE A 812 -0.96 -27.17 7.48
N LEU A 813 -0.14 -26.14 7.24
CA LEU A 813 -0.36 -25.19 6.15
C LEU A 813 -0.37 -25.86 4.77
N ASP A 814 0.47 -26.88 4.56
CA ASP A 814 0.54 -27.61 3.29
C ASP A 814 -0.66 -28.57 3.07
N GLU A 815 -1.32 -29.02 4.14
CA GLU A 815 -2.42 -30.00 4.08
C GLU A 815 -3.82 -29.36 4.08
N HIS A 816 -3.95 -28.10 4.48
CA HIS A 816 -5.22 -27.41 4.70
C HIS A 816 -5.49 -26.29 3.68
N ALA A 817 -6.44 -26.52 2.76
CA ALA A 817 -6.80 -25.58 1.69
C ALA A 817 -7.65 -24.38 2.16
N ASP A 818 -8.16 -24.40 3.39
CA ASP A 818 -8.99 -23.37 4.01
C ASP A 818 -8.21 -22.29 4.76
N VAL A 819 -6.88 -22.43 4.85
CA VAL A 819 -5.97 -21.41 5.36
C VAL A 819 -6.10 -20.13 4.53
N ARG A 820 -6.24 -18.98 5.20
CA ARG A 820 -6.18 -17.69 4.53
C ARG A 820 -4.77 -17.43 4.02
N THR A 821 -4.65 -17.37 2.70
CA THR A 821 -3.45 -16.96 1.96
C THR A 821 -3.71 -15.69 1.16
N PHE A 822 -2.65 -15.04 0.67
CA PHE A 822 -2.75 -13.83 -0.13
C PHE A 822 -2.10 -14.02 -1.51
N PRO A 823 -2.66 -13.46 -2.60
CA PRO A 823 -2.14 -13.68 -3.96
C PRO A 823 -0.70 -13.21 -4.18
N ASP A 824 -0.27 -12.20 -3.43
CA ASP A 824 1.05 -11.57 -3.50
C ASP A 824 2.06 -12.15 -2.50
N VAL A 825 1.69 -13.20 -1.77
CA VAL A 825 2.58 -13.90 -0.84
C VAL A 825 2.72 -15.36 -1.29
N PRO A 826 3.57 -15.65 -2.30
CA PRO A 826 3.80 -17.01 -2.74
C PRO A 826 4.46 -17.83 -1.62
N VAL A 827 4.28 -19.15 -1.64
CA VAL A 827 4.90 -20.10 -0.69
C VAL A 827 6.43 -19.93 -0.60
N SER A 828 7.09 -19.51 -1.68
CA SER A 828 8.53 -19.25 -1.73
C SER A 828 8.95 -17.92 -1.10
N TYR A 829 8.02 -17.06 -0.71
CA TYR A 829 8.33 -15.78 -0.08
C TYR A 829 8.89 -16.03 1.33
N TRP A 830 9.97 -15.34 1.67
CA TRP A 830 10.76 -15.61 2.87
C TRP A 830 9.96 -15.49 4.18
N ALA A 831 8.91 -14.65 4.21
CA ALA A 831 8.04 -14.48 5.36
C ALA A 831 6.67 -15.18 5.21
N PHE A 832 6.49 -16.07 4.22
CA PHE A 832 5.20 -16.74 3.97
C PHE A 832 4.63 -17.37 5.24
N ASP A 833 5.44 -18.19 5.93
CA ASP A 833 5.03 -18.89 7.15
C ASP A 833 4.64 -17.90 8.26
N ALA A 834 5.43 -16.84 8.44
CA ALA A 834 5.15 -15.81 9.44
C ALA A 834 3.83 -15.04 9.16
N ILE A 835 3.57 -14.75 7.88
CA ILE A 835 2.33 -14.09 7.45
C ILE A 835 1.13 -15.01 7.68
N CYS A 836 1.25 -16.30 7.35
CA CYS A 836 0.20 -17.29 7.62
C CYS A 836 -0.11 -17.40 9.11
N GLU A 837 0.92 -17.46 9.96
CA GLU A 837 0.80 -17.46 11.43
C GLU A 837 0.02 -16.25 11.96
N GLY A 838 0.33 -15.05 11.47
CA GLY A 838 -0.33 -13.83 11.94
C GLY A 838 -1.74 -13.61 11.37
N ALA A 839 -2.06 -14.20 10.21
CA ALA A 839 -3.30 -13.94 9.48
C ALA A 839 -4.43 -14.95 9.73
N ASN A 840 -4.13 -16.06 10.42
CA ASN A 840 -5.05 -17.17 10.65
C ASN A 840 -5.24 -17.44 12.14
N SER A 841 -6.49 -17.38 12.61
CA SER A 841 -6.82 -17.82 13.96
C SER A 841 -6.82 -19.35 14.02
N HIS A 842 -6.17 -19.94 15.02
CA HIS A 842 -6.05 -21.40 15.11
C HIS A 842 -5.88 -21.89 16.57
N ASP A 843 -6.23 -23.15 16.80
CA ASP A 843 -5.87 -23.90 18.01
C ASP A 843 -4.51 -24.59 17.82
N TYR A 844 -3.76 -24.77 18.90
CA TYR A 844 -2.42 -25.36 18.86
C TYR A 844 -2.08 -26.18 20.09
N GLN A 845 -1.14 -27.11 19.92
CA GLN A 845 -0.43 -27.77 21.02
C GLN A 845 1.08 -27.62 20.86
N ARG A 846 1.78 -27.50 21.99
CA ARG A 846 3.24 -27.44 22.01
C ARG A 846 3.85 -28.83 22.23
N THR A 847 4.61 -29.32 21.26
CA THR A 847 5.33 -30.60 21.31
C THR A 847 6.81 -30.34 20.99
N ASP A 848 7.73 -30.75 21.88
CA ASP A 848 9.19 -30.59 21.72
C ASP A 848 9.66 -29.16 21.37
N GLY A 849 8.94 -28.15 21.86
CA GLY A 849 9.23 -26.74 21.59
C GLY A 849 8.70 -26.20 20.26
N TRP A 850 7.91 -27.00 19.54
CA TRP A 850 7.23 -26.62 18.30
C TRP A 850 5.72 -26.54 18.49
N GLU A 851 5.08 -25.66 17.74
CA GLU A 851 3.63 -25.53 17.69
C GLU A 851 3.07 -26.43 16.60
N VAL A 852 2.10 -27.26 16.97
CA VAL A 852 1.35 -28.12 16.07
C VAL A 852 -0.07 -27.60 16.04
N TRP A 853 -0.55 -27.19 14.86
CA TRP A 853 -1.88 -26.63 14.71
C TRP A 853 -2.92 -27.76 14.75
N GLU A 854 -3.97 -27.59 15.56
CA GLU A 854 -5.04 -28.61 15.71
C GLU A 854 -6.27 -28.31 14.85
N GLY A 855 -6.46 -27.04 14.46
CA GLY A 855 -7.58 -26.60 13.64
C GLY A 855 -7.65 -25.07 13.51
N LEU A 856 -8.31 -24.58 12.45
CA LEU A 856 -8.62 -23.16 12.27
C LEU A 856 -9.87 -22.76 13.09
N LEU A 857 -9.89 -21.51 13.57
CA LEU A 857 -10.96 -20.94 14.43
C LEU A 857 -11.92 -20.02 13.68
#